data_AF-A0A2I1G8B5-F1
#
_entry.id   AF-A0A2I1G8B5-F1
#
_cell.length_a   1.000
_cell.length_b   1.000
_cell.length_c   1.000
_cell.angle_alpha   90.00
_cell.angle_beta   90.00
_cell.angle_gamma   90.00
#
_symmetry.space_group_name_H-M   'P 1'
#
loop_
_entity.id
_entity.type
_entity.pdbx_description
1 polymer ?
#
loop_
_entity_poly.entity_id
_entity_poly.type
_entity_poly.pdbx_seq_one_letter_code
_entity_poly.pdbx_strand_id
1 'polypeptide(L)'
;MPVTTKAPKTTTHPPKLSLTYLKSLTNIEDIQECLQLLDLEENQVDNNLDELLERRSKLESELDKLEVLRPQLGTLHTQAANLLNIINSTSLVAERISAQVRQLDLEQSRVQESIKLVEDVQELKLCITGLHQAMYMKDYETAASYVNRVSALDKKILEGEFAENSVPSSEYPDIPTKTLCDAKENLFVIFSREFEAAVYNRDQENISRFFKLFPLIGKETEGLDKYSKFVCGIIAGKSQANLAEMAIGTNFYGNVLTKLFENIAHIIDQHQSAVETHYGPGKMIRVIERLQEECDKQSQIILDTFFDERQIQRKLLDIQTHYNTQKKFSGLQKPGQLKEVDIIPDPRELDVILSELAMISARTHLYYRFLESRTKLEVEAMQVNGTDVSLLEKDANKYDSSVIIKNSGLLKQVKSLMNDFVVIEEYFLKKSIEKAMRIDKYEEGSTSSSCVEDVFYILKECLTRTVMTSDMECLTSMVNLVNQSLKDDYLSLFKERLLTAFATAEPKDAKFGYMILLNNLDVSCDYTQRLTSELITIPSITKNDYKIVEKWFTSLNNITTDNFKPILQSGLNELFTQMIKPRIRPILQEAYKDIKYVLDEDEYHEQEADDNFAKRFVTGFDNLIKVYQATFTENNYNQIMIHILESVINLWEKTVFVTKFTQYGALRFDKDLRSVTNYFSAKMQWPFRDKFTRLNQISTLLNLESLSEIYEYWGSTTKATSSITWRLTVTEIKKIVGLRIDFNAEEILKLKL
;
A
#
# COMPACT_ATOMS: atom_id res chain seq x y z
N MET A 1 -50.06 -28.30 18.22
CA MET A 1 -50.42 -28.34 19.66
C MET A 1 -51.89 -27.95 19.80
N PRO A 2 -52.67 -28.38 20.84
CA PRO A 2 -52.29 -28.98 22.13
C PRO A 2 -52.76 -30.45 22.35
N VAL A 3 -52.84 -30.95 23.62
CA VAL A 3 -52.86 -32.39 24.07
C VAL A 3 -53.76 -32.61 25.33
N THR A 4 -54.33 -33.82 25.63
CA THR A 4 -54.61 -34.47 26.98
C THR A 4 -55.46 -35.81 26.97
N THR A 5 -55.88 -36.41 28.12
CA THR A 5 -55.79 -37.89 28.52
C THR A 5 -57.05 -38.64 29.20
N LYS A 6 -56.92 -39.87 29.83
CA LYS A 6 -57.95 -41.01 30.15
C LYS A 6 -58.43 -41.33 31.64
N ALA A 7 -59.50 -42.17 31.95
CA ALA A 7 -59.64 -43.27 33.04
C ALA A 7 -61.06 -44.01 33.40
N PRO A 8 -61.18 -45.22 34.10
CA PRO A 8 -62.42 -46.11 34.42
C PRO A 8 -62.54 -46.99 35.79
N LYS A 9 -63.58 -47.89 36.12
CA LYS A 9 -63.57 -49.09 37.13
C LYS A 9 -64.75 -50.18 37.33
N THR A 10 -64.84 -51.03 38.43
CA THR A 10 -65.45 -52.46 38.57
C THR A 10 -65.81 -53.12 40.01
N THR A 11 -66.71 -54.18 40.21
CA THR A 11 -67.02 -54.99 41.52
C THR A 11 -67.68 -56.46 41.48
N THR A 12 -68.15 -57.16 42.60
CA THR A 12 -68.40 -58.69 42.81
C THR A 12 -69.50 -59.27 43.86
N HIS A 13 -69.70 -60.64 44.09
CA HIS A 13 -70.79 -61.45 44.86
C HIS A 13 -70.35 -62.68 45.82
N PRO A 14 -71.23 -63.38 46.64
CA PRO A 14 -70.94 -64.41 47.71
C PRO A 14 -71.30 -65.94 47.44
N PRO A 15 -71.20 -66.94 48.39
CA PRO A 15 -71.08 -68.40 48.08
C PRO A 15 -72.32 -69.33 48.25
N LYS A 16 -72.30 -70.48 47.56
CA LYS A 16 -73.43 -71.43 47.32
C LYS A 16 -73.55 -72.61 48.30
N LEU A 17 -74.78 -72.98 48.66
CA LEU A 17 -75.11 -74.27 49.30
C LEU A 17 -75.23 -75.41 48.26
N SER A 18 -75.00 -76.66 48.69
CA SER A 18 -75.01 -77.82 47.78
C SER A 18 -76.31 -78.63 47.83
N LEU A 19 -76.76 -79.10 46.66
CA LEU A 19 -78.03 -79.82 46.49
C LEU A 19 -78.07 -81.18 47.21
N THR A 20 -76.91 -81.74 47.55
CA THR A 20 -76.76 -82.92 48.43
C THR A 20 -77.08 -82.62 49.89
N TYR A 21 -76.77 -81.42 50.38
CA TYR A 21 -77.07 -81.02 51.76
C TYR A 21 -78.58 -80.92 51.96
N LEU A 22 -79.28 -80.20 51.08
CA LEU A 22 -80.75 -80.02 51.10
C LEU A 22 -81.54 -81.34 51.18
N LYS A 23 -81.07 -82.41 50.54
CA LYS A 23 -81.74 -83.73 50.56
C LYS A 23 -81.54 -84.53 51.85
N SER A 24 -80.58 -84.14 52.69
CA SER A 24 -80.28 -84.80 53.97
C SER A 24 -81.04 -84.21 55.16
N LEU A 25 -81.61 -83.02 54.99
CA LEU A 25 -82.31 -82.28 56.05
C LEU A 25 -83.70 -82.88 56.28
N THR A 26 -83.85 -83.58 57.40
CA THR A 26 -85.14 -84.06 57.92
C THR A 26 -85.67 -83.21 59.08
N ASN A 27 -84.86 -82.27 59.58
CA ASN A 27 -85.22 -81.37 60.66
C ASN A 27 -85.83 -80.07 60.12
N ILE A 28 -86.89 -79.57 60.75
CA ILE A 28 -87.70 -78.48 60.18
C ILE A 28 -86.98 -77.12 60.25
N GLU A 29 -86.14 -76.91 61.27
CA GLU A 29 -85.38 -75.67 61.46
C GLU A 29 -84.32 -75.48 60.36
N ASP A 30 -83.52 -76.51 60.07
CA ASP A 30 -82.49 -76.46 59.01
C ASP A 30 -83.09 -76.20 57.62
N ILE A 31 -84.30 -76.74 57.36
CA ILE A 31 -85.05 -76.51 56.11
C ILE A 31 -85.47 -75.04 56.01
N GLN A 32 -85.92 -74.42 57.10
CA GLN A 32 -86.31 -73.01 57.12
C GLN A 32 -85.12 -72.07 56.91
N GLU A 33 -83.96 -72.35 57.52
CA GLU A 33 -82.74 -71.55 57.32
C GLU A 33 -82.23 -71.66 55.87
N CYS A 34 -82.23 -72.85 55.28
CA CYS A 34 -81.88 -73.04 53.88
C CYS A 34 -82.85 -72.35 52.91
N LEU A 35 -84.15 -72.30 53.24
CA LEU A 35 -85.16 -71.64 52.41
C LEU A 35 -84.98 -70.11 52.43
N GLN A 36 -84.69 -69.51 53.59
CA GLN A 36 -84.35 -68.08 53.68
C GLN A 36 -83.09 -67.71 52.87
N LEU A 37 -82.09 -68.58 52.81
CA LEU A 37 -80.88 -68.35 52.00
C LEU A 37 -81.16 -68.43 50.49
N LEU A 38 -82.07 -69.33 50.07
CA LEU A 38 -82.48 -69.44 48.66
C LEU A 38 -83.35 -68.25 48.22
N ASP A 39 -84.29 -67.80 49.05
CA ASP A 39 -85.07 -66.59 48.79
C ASP A 39 -84.15 -65.37 48.59
N LEU A 40 -83.03 -65.31 49.34
CA LEU A 40 -82.06 -64.22 49.24
C LEU A 40 -81.21 -64.29 47.95
N GLU A 41 -80.85 -65.49 47.47
CA GLU A 41 -80.24 -65.66 46.14
C GLU A 41 -81.23 -65.31 45.02
N GLU A 42 -82.49 -65.74 45.10
CA GLU A 42 -83.52 -65.49 44.07
C GLU A 42 -83.77 -63.99 43.90
N ASN A 43 -83.98 -63.26 45.01
CA ASN A 43 -84.11 -61.80 44.99
C ASN A 43 -82.87 -61.09 44.41
N GLN A 44 -81.65 -61.60 44.60
CA GLN A 44 -80.45 -61.03 43.99
C GLN A 44 -80.37 -61.29 42.49
N VAL A 45 -80.83 -62.44 42.01
CA VAL A 45 -80.86 -62.78 40.58
C VAL A 45 -81.86 -61.89 39.84
N ASP A 46 -83.05 -61.69 40.38
CA ASP A 46 -84.09 -60.86 39.76
C ASP A 46 -83.66 -59.38 39.61
N ASN A 47 -83.07 -58.80 40.65
CA ASN A 47 -82.53 -57.43 40.57
C ASN A 47 -81.44 -57.27 39.48
N ASN A 48 -80.60 -58.30 39.27
CA ASN A 48 -79.58 -58.29 38.21
C ASN A 48 -80.22 -58.48 36.81
N LEU A 49 -81.35 -59.19 36.72
CA LEU A 49 -82.07 -59.41 35.46
C LEU A 49 -82.73 -58.11 34.99
N ASP A 50 -83.38 -57.37 35.89
CA ASP A 50 -84.04 -56.10 35.57
C ASP A 50 -83.04 -55.04 35.08
N GLU A 51 -81.86 -54.93 35.70
CA GLU A 51 -80.82 -53.99 35.24
C GLU A 51 -80.33 -54.31 33.82
N LEU A 52 -80.26 -55.60 33.45
CA LEU A 52 -79.88 -56.04 32.10
C LEU A 52 -80.99 -55.78 31.08
N LEU A 53 -82.25 -55.98 31.45
CA LEU A 53 -83.40 -55.70 30.58
C LEU A 53 -83.53 -54.19 30.28
N GLU A 54 -83.31 -53.32 31.27
CA GLU A 54 -83.35 -51.87 31.03
C GLU A 54 -82.27 -51.41 30.04
N ARG A 55 -81.05 -51.97 30.14
CA ARG A 55 -79.94 -51.69 29.19
C ARG A 55 -80.25 -52.13 27.75
N ARG A 56 -81.02 -53.21 27.56
CA ARG A 56 -81.37 -53.71 26.22
C ARG A 56 -82.18 -52.69 25.42
N SER A 57 -83.18 -52.06 26.05
CA SER A 57 -84.04 -51.05 25.41
C SER A 57 -83.24 -49.87 24.83
N LYS A 58 -82.22 -49.41 25.56
CA LYS A 58 -81.31 -48.33 25.15
C LYS A 58 -80.46 -48.75 23.94
N LEU A 59 -80.05 -50.02 23.86
CA LEU A 59 -79.25 -50.55 22.75
C LEU A 59 -80.06 -50.67 21.45
N GLU A 60 -81.31 -51.14 21.52
CA GLU A 60 -82.21 -51.23 20.36
C GLU A 60 -82.47 -49.84 19.75
N SER A 61 -82.65 -48.79 20.58
CA SER A 61 -82.81 -47.41 20.08
C SER A 61 -81.58 -46.83 19.37
N GLU A 62 -80.36 -47.20 19.76
CA GLU A 62 -79.14 -46.79 19.04
C GLU A 62 -78.96 -47.57 17.72
N LEU A 63 -79.39 -48.83 17.68
CA LEU A 63 -79.42 -49.65 16.45
C LEU A 63 -80.37 -49.06 15.40
N ASP A 64 -81.58 -48.64 15.79
CA ASP A 64 -82.55 -48.01 14.88
C ASP A 64 -81.98 -46.74 14.21
N LYS A 65 -81.28 -45.88 14.98
CA LYS A 65 -80.60 -44.69 14.44
C LYS A 65 -79.55 -45.05 13.38
N LEU A 66 -78.82 -46.15 13.62
CA LEU A 66 -77.77 -46.65 12.73
C LEU A 66 -78.37 -47.26 11.46
N GLU A 67 -79.53 -47.90 11.55
CA GLU A 67 -80.28 -48.40 10.39
C GLU A 67 -80.81 -47.26 9.51
N VAL A 68 -81.25 -46.13 10.09
CA VAL A 68 -81.65 -44.91 9.35
C VAL A 68 -80.46 -44.25 8.62
N LEU A 69 -79.25 -44.30 9.19
CA LEU A 69 -78.04 -43.73 8.57
C LEU A 69 -77.54 -44.55 7.36
N ARG A 70 -77.77 -45.86 7.35
CA ARG A 70 -77.32 -46.78 6.29
C ARG A 70 -77.77 -46.38 4.86
N PRO A 71 -79.06 -46.09 4.58
CA PRO A 71 -79.48 -45.64 3.25
C PRO A 71 -78.92 -44.26 2.89
N GLN A 72 -78.75 -43.35 3.86
CA GLN A 72 -78.14 -42.04 3.59
C GLN A 72 -76.71 -42.17 3.09
N LEU A 73 -75.90 -43.04 3.72
CA LEU A 73 -74.55 -43.34 3.27
C LEU A 73 -74.52 -43.96 1.86
N GLY A 74 -75.51 -44.81 1.54
CA GLY A 74 -75.72 -45.35 0.19
C GLY A 74 -76.01 -44.25 -0.85
N THR A 75 -76.88 -43.28 -0.52
CA THR A 75 -77.15 -42.13 -1.41
C THR A 75 -75.95 -41.22 -1.58
N LEU A 76 -75.14 -41.03 -0.53
CA LEU A 76 -73.89 -40.26 -0.62
C LEU A 76 -72.87 -40.94 -1.54
N HIS A 77 -72.78 -42.28 -1.48
CA HIS A 77 -71.91 -43.06 -2.35
C HIS A 77 -72.34 -42.98 -3.84
N THR A 78 -73.64 -43.08 -4.14
CA THR A 78 -74.12 -42.93 -5.53
C THR A 78 -73.98 -41.50 -6.04
N GLN A 79 -74.19 -40.49 -5.20
CA GLN A 79 -73.90 -39.09 -5.53
C GLN A 79 -72.41 -38.86 -5.82
N ALA A 80 -71.51 -39.42 -5.01
CA ALA A 80 -70.07 -39.34 -5.22
C ALA A 80 -69.65 -40.04 -6.53
N ALA A 81 -70.19 -41.23 -6.82
CA ALA A 81 -69.95 -41.94 -8.08
C ALA A 81 -70.45 -41.14 -9.30
N ASN A 82 -71.63 -40.53 -9.21
CA ASN A 82 -72.16 -39.66 -10.26
C ASN A 82 -71.30 -38.41 -10.46
N LEU A 83 -70.84 -37.76 -9.38
CA LEU A 83 -69.93 -36.62 -9.44
C LEU A 83 -68.60 -37.04 -10.11
N LEU A 84 -68.05 -38.20 -9.78
CA LEU A 84 -66.80 -38.72 -10.35
C LEU A 84 -66.96 -39.01 -11.85
N ASN A 85 -68.11 -39.54 -12.29
CA ASN A 85 -68.44 -39.69 -13.71
C ASN A 85 -68.58 -38.34 -14.44
N ILE A 86 -69.17 -37.32 -13.80
CA ILE A 86 -69.26 -35.96 -14.35
C ILE A 86 -67.87 -35.32 -14.46
N ILE A 87 -67.02 -35.47 -13.44
CA ILE A 87 -65.64 -34.98 -13.46
C ILE A 87 -64.83 -35.69 -14.56
N ASN A 88 -64.95 -37.02 -14.69
CA ASN A 88 -64.21 -37.78 -15.70
C ASN A 88 -64.64 -37.41 -17.14
N SER A 89 -65.95 -37.29 -17.39
CA SER A 89 -66.46 -36.83 -18.69
C SER A 89 -66.07 -35.38 -18.98
N THR A 90 -66.07 -34.50 -17.98
CA THR A 90 -65.59 -33.12 -18.11
C THR A 90 -64.08 -33.08 -18.39
N SER A 91 -63.28 -33.95 -17.75
CA SER A 91 -61.84 -34.08 -17.99
C SER A 91 -61.54 -34.51 -19.42
N LEU A 92 -62.25 -35.53 -19.93
CA LEU A 92 -62.09 -35.99 -21.33
C LEU A 92 -62.48 -34.90 -22.34
N VAL A 93 -63.51 -34.11 -22.06
CA VAL A 93 -63.89 -32.97 -22.91
C VAL A 93 -62.84 -31.85 -22.83
N ALA A 94 -62.35 -31.52 -21.63
CA ALA A 94 -61.32 -30.51 -21.43
C ALA A 94 -59.97 -30.90 -22.08
N GLU A 95 -59.59 -32.17 -22.01
CA GLU A 95 -58.40 -32.70 -22.67
C GLU A 95 -58.54 -32.63 -24.20
N ARG A 96 -59.69 -33.03 -24.74
CA ARG A 96 -59.98 -32.92 -26.19
C ARG A 96 -59.96 -31.47 -26.68
N ILE A 97 -60.59 -30.54 -25.94
CA ILE A 97 -60.57 -29.11 -26.28
C ILE A 97 -59.14 -28.58 -26.18
N SER A 98 -58.40 -28.90 -25.12
CA SER A 98 -57.01 -28.46 -24.95
C SER A 98 -56.09 -28.99 -26.06
N ALA A 99 -56.31 -30.23 -26.52
CA ALA A 99 -55.57 -30.79 -27.65
C ALA A 99 -55.90 -30.08 -28.97
N GLN A 100 -57.18 -29.78 -29.24
CA GLN A 100 -57.59 -29.02 -30.42
C GLN A 100 -57.08 -27.58 -30.39
N VAL A 101 -57.10 -26.91 -29.23
CA VAL A 101 -56.55 -25.56 -29.07
C VAL A 101 -55.04 -25.56 -29.27
N ARG A 102 -54.28 -26.50 -28.66
CA ARG A 102 -52.83 -26.62 -28.92
C ARG A 102 -52.49 -26.90 -30.38
N GLN A 103 -53.32 -27.68 -31.09
CA GLN A 103 -53.14 -27.90 -32.52
C GLN A 103 -53.39 -26.62 -33.30
N LEU A 104 -54.48 -25.89 -33.01
CA LEU A 104 -54.79 -24.60 -33.62
C LEU A 104 -53.69 -23.55 -33.36
N ASP A 105 -53.20 -23.46 -32.13
CA ASP A 105 -52.11 -22.56 -31.73
C ASP A 105 -50.81 -22.88 -32.49
N LEU A 106 -50.52 -24.18 -32.69
CA LEU A 106 -49.34 -24.63 -33.44
C LEU A 106 -49.48 -24.38 -34.95
N GLU A 107 -50.68 -24.55 -35.51
CA GLU A 107 -50.99 -24.15 -36.89
C GLU A 107 -50.90 -22.62 -37.05
N GLN A 108 -51.43 -21.85 -36.11
CA GLN A 108 -51.36 -20.39 -36.10
C GLN A 108 -49.92 -19.87 -35.95
N SER A 109 -49.10 -20.45 -35.06
CA SER A 109 -47.69 -20.09 -34.90
C SER A 109 -46.92 -20.32 -36.20
N ARG A 110 -47.10 -21.48 -36.83
CA ARG A 110 -46.47 -21.81 -38.12
C ARG A 110 -46.91 -20.90 -39.25
N VAL A 111 -48.19 -20.51 -39.28
CA VAL A 111 -48.69 -19.53 -40.26
C VAL A 111 -48.08 -18.14 -40.01
N GLN A 112 -47.98 -17.70 -38.75
CA GLN A 112 -47.33 -16.42 -38.41
C GLN A 112 -45.83 -16.41 -38.71
N GLU A 113 -45.12 -17.51 -38.43
CA GLU A 113 -43.71 -17.71 -38.82
C GLU A 113 -43.55 -17.68 -40.35
N SER A 114 -44.46 -18.32 -41.10
CA SER A 114 -44.44 -18.31 -42.57
C SER A 114 -44.75 -16.94 -43.16
N ILE A 115 -45.68 -16.17 -42.57
CA ILE A 115 -45.97 -14.79 -43.00
C ILE A 115 -44.75 -13.91 -42.80
N LYS A 116 -44.10 -13.96 -41.63
CA LYS A 116 -42.86 -13.23 -41.36
C LYS A 116 -41.77 -13.57 -42.37
N LEU A 117 -41.54 -14.86 -42.63
CA LEU A 117 -40.55 -15.29 -43.63
C LEU A 117 -40.84 -14.74 -45.04
N VAL A 118 -42.11 -14.58 -45.42
CA VAL A 118 -42.50 -13.95 -46.69
C VAL A 118 -42.30 -12.43 -46.65
N GLU A 119 -42.63 -11.77 -45.54
CA GLU A 119 -42.39 -10.33 -45.33
C GLU A 119 -40.87 -10.01 -45.37
N ASP A 120 -40.05 -10.79 -44.67
CA ASP A 120 -38.59 -10.67 -44.62
C ASP A 120 -37.96 -10.89 -46.01
N VAL A 121 -38.45 -11.87 -46.79
CA VAL A 121 -37.97 -12.13 -48.16
C VAL A 121 -38.46 -11.06 -49.15
N GLN A 122 -39.64 -10.47 -48.93
CA GLN A 122 -40.09 -9.30 -49.69
C GLN A 122 -39.22 -8.07 -49.37
N GLU A 123 -38.86 -7.84 -48.10
CA GLU A 123 -37.93 -6.78 -47.71
C GLU A 123 -36.53 -7.00 -48.31
N LEU A 124 -36.01 -8.22 -48.26
CA LEU A 124 -34.74 -8.60 -48.90
C LEU A 124 -34.72 -8.27 -50.39
N LYS A 125 -35.80 -8.60 -51.11
CA LYS A 125 -35.95 -8.30 -52.54
C LYS A 125 -36.01 -6.79 -52.81
N LEU A 126 -36.81 -6.05 -52.03
CA LEU A 126 -36.90 -4.59 -52.13
C LEU A 126 -35.55 -3.92 -51.85
N CYS A 127 -34.80 -4.39 -50.86
CA CYS A 127 -33.49 -3.85 -50.52
C CYS A 127 -32.44 -4.16 -51.60
N ILE A 128 -32.44 -5.35 -52.21
CA ILE A 128 -31.50 -5.68 -53.31
C ILE A 128 -31.83 -4.85 -54.56
N THR A 129 -33.10 -4.74 -54.97
CA THR A 129 -33.47 -3.88 -56.11
C THR A 129 -33.16 -2.40 -55.83
N GLY A 130 -33.46 -1.90 -54.63
CA GLY A 130 -33.13 -0.55 -54.20
C GLY A 130 -31.63 -0.28 -54.13
N LEU A 131 -30.83 -1.25 -53.69
CA LEU A 131 -29.37 -1.21 -53.65
C LEU A 131 -28.77 -1.03 -55.04
N HIS A 132 -29.18 -1.84 -56.02
CA HIS A 132 -28.72 -1.69 -57.40
C HIS A 132 -29.12 -0.31 -57.98
N GLN A 133 -30.37 0.11 -57.78
CA GLN A 133 -30.85 1.41 -58.25
C GLN A 133 -30.07 2.59 -57.63
N ALA A 134 -29.78 2.54 -56.32
CA ALA A 134 -28.96 3.53 -55.62
C ALA A 134 -27.52 3.55 -56.14
N MET A 135 -26.92 2.37 -56.41
CA MET A 135 -25.59 2.26 -57.03
C MET A 135 -25.52 2.88 -58.42
N TYR A 136 -26.55 2.69 -59.27
CA TYR A 136 -26.63 3.36 -60.58
C TYR A 136 -26.76 4.89 -60.46
N MET A 137 -27.55 5.38 -59.48
CA MET A 137 -27.72 6.81 -59.21
C MET A 137 -26.52 7.45 -58.50
N LYS A 138 -25.52 6.65 -58.08
CA LYS A 138 -24.39 7.05 -57.23
C LYS A 138 -24.81 7.64 -55.87
N ASP A 139 -26.00 7.28 -55.39
CA ASP A 139 -26.44 7.64 -54.05
C ASP A 139 -25.95 6.59 -53.06
N TYR A 140 -24.76 6.84 -52.52
CA TYR A 140 -24.05 5.92 -51.63
C TYR A 140 -24.66 5.81 -50.23
N GLU A 141 -25.46 6.79 -49.79
CA GLU A 141 -26.10 6.79 -48.48
C GLU A 141 -27.30 5.84 -48.45
N THR A 142 -28.19 5.93 -49.45
CA THR A 142 -29.32 5.00 -49.55
C THR A 142 -28.85 3.58 -49.84
N ALA A 143 -27.82 3.39 -50.69
CA ALA A 143 -27.18 2.09 -50.89
C ALA A 143 -26.67 1.48 -49.56
N ALA A 144 -25.93 2.25 -48.76
CA ALA A 144 -25.45 1.78 -47.45
C ALA A 144 -26.60 1.49 -46.46
N SER A 145 -27.69 2.27 -46.51
CA SER A 145 -28.89 2.02 -45.69
C SER A 145 -29.59 0.71 -46.06
N TYR A 146 -29.72 0.40 -47.36
CA TYR A 146 -30.27 -0.89 -47.82
C TYR A 146 -29.37 -2.06 -47.40
N VAL A 147 -28.04 -1.91 -47.51
CA VAL A 147 -27.08 -2.93 -47.04
C VAL A 147 -27.21 -3.17 -45.53
N ASN A 148 -27.34 -2.11 -44.73
CA ASN A 148 -27.51 -2.24 -43.28
C ASN A 148 -28.82 -2.97 -42.92
N ARG A 149 -29.94 -2.63 -43.58
CA ARG A 149 -31.23 -3.31 -43.39
C ARG A 149 -31.13 -4.79 -43.71
N VAL A 150 -30.54 -5.17 -44.84
CA VAL A 150 -30.32 -6.59 -45.18
C VAL A 150 -29.39 -7.27 -44.18
N SER A 151 -28.39 -6.57 -43.66
CA SER A 151 -27.48 -7.12 -42.64
C SER A 151 -28.11 -7.30 -41.25
N ALA A 152 -29.32 -6.76 -41.03
CA ALA A 152 -30.12 -6.94 -39.82
C ALA A 152 -31.18 -8.06 -39.93
N LEU A 153 -31.41 -8.61 -41.13
CA LEU A 153 -32.28 -9.77 -41.34
C LEU A 153 -31.59 -11.06 -40.85
N ASP A 154 -32.38 -12.07 -40.43
CA ASP A 154 -31.83 -13.34 -39.93
C ASP A 154 -31.09 -14.09 -41.04
N LYS A 155 -29.85 -14.53 -40.75
CA LYS A 155 -28.98 -15.27 -41.69
C LYS A 155 -29.65 -16.53 -42.24
N LYS A 156 -30.54 -17.16 -41.47
CA LYS A 156 -31.32 -18.34 -41.91
C LYS A 156 -32.26 -18.05 -43.08
N ILE A 157 -32.66 -16.79 -43.26
CA ILE A 157 -33.54 -16.36 -44.35
C ILE A 157 -32.69 -15.99 -45.58
N LEU A 158 -31.52 -15.38 -45.37
CA LEU A 158 -30.53 -15.14 -46.45
C LEU A 158 -30.01 -16.43 -47.10
N GLU A 159 -29.84 -17.50 -46.32
CA GLU A 159 -29.34 -18.81 -46.78
C GLU A 159 -30.47 -19.83 -47.09
N GLY A 160 -31.74 -19.41 -47.03
CA GLY A 160 -32.88 -20.30 -47.23
C GLY A 160 -33.24 -20.53 -48.71
N GLU A 161 -33.53 -21.78 -49.08
CA GLU A 161 -33.93 -22.19 -50.46
C GLU A 161 -35.06 -21.32 -51.06
N PHE A 162 -35.96 -20.79 -50.22
CA PHE A 162 -37.04 -19.90 -50.65
C PHE A 162 -36.54 -18.52 -51.10
N ALA A 163 -35.50 -17.97 -50.46
CA ALA A 163 -34.86 -16.72 -50.88
C ALA A 163 -34.02 -16.94 -52.15
N GLU A 164 -33.31 -18.06 -52.25
CA GLU A 164 -32.54 -18.43 -53.45
C GLU A 164 -33.41 -18.52 -54.71
N ASN A 165 -34.69 -18.89 -54.58
CA ASN A 165 -35.59 -19.08 -55.72
C ASN A 165 -36.55 -17.89 -55.98
N SER A 166 -36.85 -17.06 -54.96
CA SER A 166 -37.84 -15.97 -55.05
C SER A 166 -37.25 -14.58 -55.26
N VAL A 167 -35.99 -14.39 -54.86
CA VAL A 167 -35.30 -13.08 -54.90
C VAL A 167 -34.59 -12.81 -56.23
N PRO A 168 -33.93 -13.78 -56.90
CA PRO A 168 -33.35 -13.54 -58.22
C PRO A 168 -34.38 -13.01 -59.22
N SER A 169 -33.92 -12.13 -60.10
CA SER A 169 -34.74 -11.47 -61.10
C SER A 169 -34.11 -11.67 -62.48
N SER A 170 -34.88 -11.46 -63.55
CA SER A 170 -34.37 -11.67 -64.92
C SER A 170 -33.19 -10.76 -65.30
N GLU A 171 -32.88 -9.74 -64.50
CA GLU A 171 -31.72 -8.84 -64.67
C GLU A 171 -30.51 -9.24 -63.81
N TYR A 172 -30.71 -10.02 -62.73
CA TYR A 172 -29.67 -10.42 -61.78
C TYR A 172 -29.87 -11.90 -61.35
N PRO A 173 -29.13 -12.85 -61.97
CA PRO A 173 -29.31 -14.28 -61.73
C PRO A 173 -28.65 -14.83 -60.46
N ASP A 174 -27.74 -14.06 -59.85
CA ASP A 174 -26.89 -14.54 -58.77
C ASP A 174 -27.59 -14.62 -57.41
N ILE A 175 -27.15 -15.58 -56.60
CA ILE A 175 -27.69 -15.90 -55.27
C ILE A 175 -27.65 -14.63 -54.39
N PRO A 176 -28.72 -14.28 -53.65
CA PRO A 176 -28.79 -13.04 -52.86
C PRO A 176 -27.59 -12.79 -51.95
N THR A 177 -27.00 -13.84 -51.38
CA THR A 177 -25.79 -13.78 -50.54
C THR A 177 -24.55 -13.32 -51.31
N LYS A 178 -24.35 -13.79 -52.56
CA LYS A 178 -23.25 -13.35 -53.42
C LYS A 178 -23.46 -11.92 -53.90
N THR A 179 -24.65 -11.62 -54.41
CA THR A 179 -25.00 -10.27 -54.89
C THR A 179 -24.83 -9.22 -53.79
N LEU A 180 -25.15 -9.56 -52.52
CA LEU A 180 -24.90 -8.69 -51.38
C LEU A 180 -23.41 -8.57 -51.03
N CYS A 181 -22.64 -9.67 -51.05
CA CYS A 181 -21.19 -9.62 -50.82
C CYS A 181 -20.48 -8.78 -51.89
N ASP A 182 -20.77 -9.02 -53.17
CA ASP A 182 -20.19 -8.27 -54.28
C ASP A 182 -20.57 -6.79 -54.21
N ALA A 183 -21.82 -6.46 -53.83
CA ALA A 183 -22.23 -5.07 -53.60
C ALA A 183 -21.52 -4.44 -52.39
N LYS A 184 -21.34 -5.18 -51.28
CA LYS A 184 -20.57 -4.74 -50.10
C LYS A 184 -19.10 -4.46 -50.45
N GLU A 185 -18.46 -5.33 -51.22
CA GLU A 185 -17.07 -5.14 -51.66
C GLU A 185 -16.93 -3.96 -52.64
N ASN A 186 -17.82 -3.86 -53.64
CA ASN A 186 -17.81 -2.74 -54.59
C ASN A 186 -18.04 -1.38 -53.90
N LEU A 187 -19.02 -1.31 -52.97
CA LEU A 187 -19.23 -0.11 -52.16
C LEU A 187 -18.02 0.18 -51.26
N PHE A 188 -17.41 -0.83 -50.65
CA PHE A 188 -16.19 -0.64 -49.84
C PHE A 188 -15.02 -0.09 -50.66
N VAL A 189 -14.80 -0.56 -51.90
CA VAL A 189 -13.76 -0.05 -52.80
C VAL A 189 -14.04 1.41 -53.21
N ILE A 190 -15.31 1.75 -53.49
CA ILE A 190 -15.70 3.13 -53.79
C ILE A 190 -15.49 4.02 -52.57
N PHE A 191 -16.02 3.67 -51.40
CA PHE A 191 -15.91 4.48 -50.19
C PHE A 191 -14.46 4.65 -49.76
N SER A 192 -13.66 3.59 -49.91
CA SER A 192 -12.20 3.62 -49.76
C SER A 192 -11.54 4.69 -50.62
N ARG A 193 -11.84 4.72 -51.92
CA ARG A 193 -11.22 5.65 -52.87
C ARG A 193 -11.68 7.09 -52.64
N GLU A 194 -12.97 7.31 -52.44
CA GLU A 194 -13.51 8.65 -52.19
C GLU A 194 -13.06 9.20 -50.82
N PHE A 195 -12.93 8.35 -49.80
CA PHE A 195 -12.34 8.73 -48.51
C PHE A 195 -10.86 9.12 -48.66
N GLU A 196 -10.05 8.35 -49.37
CA GLU A 196 -8.64 8.67 -49.62
C GLU A 196 -8.47 9.96 -50.46
N ALA A 197 -9.37 10.21 -51.42
CA ALA A 197 -9.42 11.46 -52.17
C ALA A 197 -9.83 12.66 -51.29
N ALA A 198 -10.82 12.49 -50.41
CA ALA A 198 -11.23 13.52 -49.45
C ALA A 198 -10.12 13.85 -48.44
N VAL A 199 -9.37 12.83 -47.99
CA VAL A 199 -8.17 12.99 -47.15
C VAL A 199 -7.09 13.79 -47.87
N TYR A 200 -6.80 13.49 -49.14
CA TYR A 200 -5.82 14.26 -49.94
C TYR A 200 -6.24 15.73 -50.10
N ASN A 201 -7.53 15.97 -50.37
CA ASN A 201 -8.10 17.31 -50.53
C ASN A 201 -8.36 18.04 -49.20
N ARG A 202 -8.15 17.39 -48.04
CA ARG A 202 -8.44 17.89 -46.68
C ARG A 202 -9.91 18.29 -46.44
N ASP A 203 -10.84 17.62 -47.12
CA ASP A 203 -12.28 17.90 -47.04
C ASP A 203 -12.90 17.24 -45.79
N GLN A 204 -13.10 18.02 -44.73
CA GLN A 204 -13.66 17.54 -43.46
C GLN A 204 -15.10 17.03 -43.57
N GLU A 205 -15.92 17.59 -44.47
CA GLU A 205 -17.32 17.17 -44.63
C GLU A 205 -17.38 15.79 -45.28
N ASN A 206 -16.67 15.59 -46.39
CA ASN A 206 -16.64 14.29 -47.07
C ASN A 206 -15.91 13.21 -46.26
N ILE A 207 -14.86 13.55 -45.49
CA ILE A 207 -14.23 12.62 -44.54
C ILE A 207 -15.26 12.16 -43.49
N SER A 208 -16.01 13.07 -42.87
CA SER A 208 -17.06 12.73 -41.90
C SER A 208 -18.19 11.92 -42.54
N ARG A 209 -18.58 12.25 -43.77
CA ARG A 209 -19.61 11.56 -44.55
C ARG A 209 -19.25 10.10 -44.78
N PHE A 210 -18.11 9.82 -45.44
CA PHE A 210 -17.70 8.44 -45.72
C PHE A 210 -17.34 7.66 -44.45
N PHE A 211 -16.82 8.32 -43.41
CA PHE A 211 -16.57 7.69 -42.11
C PHE A 211 -17.85 7.08 -41.49
N LYS A 212 -19.01 7.73 -41.65
CA LYS A 212 -20.31 7.22 -41.18
C LYS A 212 -20.87 6.05 -42.00
N LEU A 213 -20.34 5.82 -43.21
CA LEU A 213 -20.85 4.80 -44.13
C LEU A 213 -20.16 3.43 -43.98
N PHE A 214 -18.94 3.36 -43.46
CA PHE A 214 -18.25 2.07 -43.23
C PHE A 214 -18.95 1.15 -42.22
N PRO A 215 -19.51 1.63 -41.07
CA PRO A 215 -20.29 0.80 -40.16
C PRO A 215 -21.51 0.15 -40.83
N LEU A 216 -22.23 0.91 -41.66
CA LEU A 216 -23.45 0.47 -42.34
C LEU A 216 -23.23 -0.70 -43.32
N ILE A 217 -21.99 -0.93 -43.75
CA ILE A 217 -21.60 -2.07 -44.61
C ILE A 217 -21.20 -3.31 -43.79
N GLY A 218 -20.96 -3.15 -42.49
CA GLY A 218 -20.33 -4.16 -41.62
C GLY A 218 -18.81 -4.23 -41.77
N LYS A 219 -18.18 -3.15 -42.26
CA LYS A 219 -16.71 -3.03 -42.47
C LYS A 219 -16.10 -2.02 -41.49
N GLU A 220 -16.53 -2.09 -40.23
CA GLU A 220 -16.11 -1.21 -39.13
C GLU A 220 -14.58 -1.15 -38.94
N THR A 221 -13.91 -2.31 -38.91
CA THR A 221 -12.48 -2.42 -38.64
C THR A 221 -11.60 -1.77 -39.71
N GLU A 222 -11.94 -2.01 -40.98
CA GLU A 222 -11.25 -1.43 -42.13
C GLU A 222 -11.50 0.09 -42.22
N GLY A 223 -12.71 0.55 -41.88
CA GLY A 223 -13.03 1.97 -41.75
C GLY A 223 -12.23 2.67 -40.64
N LEU A 224 -12.16 2.07 -39.45
CA LEU A 224 -11.36 2.58 -38.32
C LEU A 224 -9.86 2.59 -38.63
N ASP A 225 -9.33 1.59 -39.32
CA ASP A 225 -7.91 1.58 -39.73
C ASP A 225 -7.59 2.69 -40.74
N LYS A 226 -8.49 2.97 -41.71
CA LYS A 226 -8.32 4.08 -42.66
C LYS A 226 -8.45 5.44 -41.99
N TYR A 227 -9.41 5.60 -41.09
CA TYR A 227 -9.53 6.80 -40.27
C TYR A 227 -8.29 7.03 -39.39
N SER A 228 -7.81 5.98 -38.73
CA SER A 228 -6.59 6.04 -37.93
C SER A 228 -5.39 6.48 -38.74
N LYS A 229 -5.19 5.94 -39.97
CA LYS A 229 -4.12 6.39 -40.88
C LYS A 229 -4.19 7.88 -41.22
N PHE A 230 -5.38 8.42 -41.45
CA PHE A 230 -5.58 9.86 -41.69
C PHE A 230 -5.16 10.68 -40.46
N VAL A 231 -5.61 10.30 -39.27
CA VAL A 231 -5.30 11.00 -38.02
C VAL A 231 -3.80 10.90 -37.68
N CYS A 232 -3.18 9.74 -37.87
CA CYS A 232 -1.73 9.57 -37.77
C CYS A 232 -0.97 10.50 -38.74
N GLY A 233 -1.47 10.69 -39.97
CA GLY A 233 -0.91 11.65 -40.91
C GLY A 233 -0.95 13.11 -40.45
N ILE A 234 -2.03 13.52 -39.74
CA ILE A 234 -2.12 14.84 -39.11
C ILE A 234 -1.06 14.99 -38.02
N ILE A 235 -0.88 13.95 -37.18
CA ILE A 235 0.10 13.95 -36.09
C ILE A 235 1.53 14.01 -36.63
N ALA A 236 1.87 13.20 -37.64
CA ALA A 236 3.18 13.24 -38.29
C ALA A 236 3.49 14.63 -38.86
N GLY A 237 2.54 15.25 -39.59
CA GLY A 237 2.73 16.59 -40.15
C GLY A 237 2.90 17.67 -39.08
N LYS A 238 2.12 17.63 -37.99
CA LYS A 238 2.26 18.56 -36.86
C LYS A 238 3.58 18.34 -36.08
N SER A 239 3.98 17.08 -35.88
CA SER A 239 5.23 16.71 -35.21
C SER A 239 6.44 17.25 -35.96
N GLN A 240 6.51 17.00 -37.27
CA GLN A 240 7.57 17.50 -38.14
C GLN A 240 7.62 19.03 -38.20
N ALA A 241 6.45 19.70 -38.22
CA ALA A 241 6.40 21.16 -38.16
C ALA A 241 6.94 21.71 -36.82
N ASN A 242 6.61 21.09 -35.69
CA ASN A 242 7.14 21.47 -34.37
C ASN A 242 8.65 21.20 -34.24
N LEU A 243 9.16 20.12 -34.83
CA LEU A 243 10.59 19.81 -34.84
C LEU A 243 11.39 20.75 -35.76
N ALA A 244 10.76 21.29 -36.81
CA ALA A 244 11.34 22.29 -37.70
C ALA A 244 11.33 23.73 -37.13
N GLU A 245 10.71 23.98 -35.97
CA GLU A 245 10.85 25.24 -35.24
C GLU A 245 12.30 25.39 -34.73
N MET A 246 12.81 26.62 -34.69
CA MET A 246 14.18 26.87 -34.22
C MET A 246 14.32 26.49 -32.73
N ALA A 247 15.36 25.71 -32.39
CA ALA A 247 15.61 25.19 -31.06
C ALA A 247 16.06 26.28 -30.05
N ILE A 248 15.12 27.13 -29.64
CA ILE A 248 15.35 28.23 -28.70
C ILE A 248 14.97 27.78 -27.29
N GLY A 249 15.91 27.17 -26.56
CA GLY A 249 15.77 26.89 -25.13
C GLY A 249 16.42 25.59 -24.66
N THR A 250 16.69 25.50 -23.36
CA THR A 250 17.34 24.34 -22.70
C THR A 250 16.49 23.08 -22.64
N ASN A 251 15.18 23.18 -22.83
CA ASN A 251 14.21 22.06 -22.76
C ASN A 251 13.43 21.88 -24.08
N PHE A 252 14.04 22.23 -25.23
CA PHE A 252 13.37 22.21 -26.54
C PHE A 252 12.77 20.83 -26.88
N TYR A 253 13.53 19.75 -26.70
CA TYR A 253 13.07 18.41 -27.08
C TYR A 253 11.99 17.88 -26.15
N GLY A 254 12.10 18.17 -24.85
CA GLY A 254 11.04 17.91 -23.88
C GLY A 254 9.74 18.65 -24.21
N ASN A 255 9.83 19.88 -24.72
CA ASN A 255 8.68 20.68 -25.17
C ASN A 255 8.06 20.14 -26.47
N VAL A 256 8.88 19.79 -27.48
CA VAL A 256 8.39 19.20 -28.74
C VAL A 256 7.67 17.86 -28.48
N LEU A 257 8.23 17.02 -27.61
CA LEU A 257 7.60 15.76 -27.19
C LEU A 257 6.30 16.01 -26.39
N THR A 258 6.26 17.04 -25.55
CA THR A 258 5.03 17.45 -24.84
C THR A 258 3.95 17.90 -25.84
N LYS A 259 4.29 18.72 -26.84
CA LYS A 259 3.38 19.11 -27.93
C LYS A 259 2.86 17.89 -28.70
N LEU A 260 3.69 16.86 -28.92
CA LEU A 260 3.26 15.61 -29.57
C LEU A 260 2.18 14.90 -28.73
N PHE A 261 2.43 14.70 -27.44
CA PHE A 261 1.48 14.06 -26.52
C PHE A 261 0.17 14.85 -26.37
N GLU A 262 0.24 16.18 -26.27
CA GLU A 262 -0.94 17.06 -26.23
C GLU A 262 -1.76 16.99 -27.51
N ASN A 263 -1.13 16.94 -28.69
CA ASN A 263 -1.84 16.77 -29.95
C ASN A 263 -2.57 15.42 -30.04
N ILE A 264 -1.96 14.34 -29.54
CA ILE A 264 -2.60 13.01 -29.49
C ILE A 264 -3.77 13.00 -28.51
N ALA A 265 -3.60 13.56 -27.30
CA ALA A 265 -4.67 13.66 -26.31
C ALA A 265 -5.86 14.47 -26.82
N HIS A 266 -5.60 15.63 -27.46
CA HIS A 266 -6.64 16.48 -28.05
C HIS A 266 -7.41 15.78 -29.17
N ILE A 267 -6.72 15.01 -30.01
CA ILE A 267 -7.31 14.17 -31.06
C ILE A 267 -8.22 13.09 -30.47
N ILE A 268 -7.79 12.42 -29.39
CA ILE A 268 -8.60 11.42 -28.69
C ILE A 268 -9.87 12.08 -28.13
N ASP A 269 -9.74 13.19 -27.42
CA ASP A 269 -10.86 13.91 -26.83
C ASP A 269 -11.87 14.44 -27.86
N GLN A 270 -11.41 14.98 -29.00
CA GLN A 270 -12.29 15.49 -30.05
C GLN A 270 -13.04 14.39 -30.81
N HIS A 271 -12.40 13.24 -31.04
CA HIS A 271 -12.95 12.21 -31.90
C HIS A 271 -13.62 11.05 -31.16
N GLN A 272 -13.43 10.91 -29.84
CA GLN A 272 -14.07 9.88 -29.01
C GLN A 272 -15.60 9.84 -29.21
N SER A 273 -16.29 10.96 -29.02
CA SER A 273 -17.75 11.03 -29.18
C SER A 273 -18.23 10.67 -30.60
N ALA A 274 -17.47 11.02 -31.64
CA ALA A 274 -17.80 10.69 -33.02
C ALA A 274 -17.62 9.20 -33.34
N VAL A 275 -16.59 8.56 -32.76
CA VAL A 275 -16.35 7.11 -32.89
C VAL A 275 -17.43 6.34 -32.13
N GLU A 276 -17.70 6.68 -30.86
CA GLU A 276 -18.73 6.05 -30.04
C GLU A 276 -20.13 6.12 -30.67
N THR A 277 -20.50 7.26 -31.27
CA THR A 277 -21.82 7.48 -31.88
C THR A 277 -22.04 6.63 -33.15
N HIS A 278 -20.98 6.33 -33.92
CA HIS A 278 -21.12 5.71 -35.24
C HIS A 278 -20.59 4.28 -35.34
N TYR A 279 -19.61 3.90 -34.51
CA TYR A 279 -19.00 2.56 -34.47
C TYR A 279 -19.31 1.82 -33.16
N GLY A 280 -19.90 2.50 -32.18
CA GLY A 280 -20.27 1.95 -30.88
C GLY A 280 -19.18 2.08 -29.80
N PRO A 281 -19.54 1.82 -28.54
CA PRO A 281 -18.68 2.01 -27.38
C PRO A 281 -17.46 1.07 -27.41
N GLY A 282 -16.31 1.56 -26.95
CA GLY A 282 -15.06 0.78 -26.85
C GLY A 282 -14.30 0.59 -28.16
N LYS A 283 -14.86 0.92 -29.32
CA LYS A 283 -14.12 0.84 -30.62
C LYS A 283 -12.97 1.83 -30.73
N MET A 284 -12.92 2.85 -29.85
CA MET A 284 -11.84 3.83 -29.79
C MET A 284 -10.47 3.21 -29.46
N ILE A 285 -10.42 2.04 -28.79
CA ILE A 285 -9.15 1.35 -28.47
C ILE A 285 -8.32 1.08 -29.73
N ARG A 286 -8.94 0.62 -30.83
CA ARG A 286 -8.22 0.35 -32.10
C ARG A 286 -7.59 1.61 -32.67
N VAL A 287 -8.24 2.77 -32.51
CA VAL A 287 -7.67 4.07 -32.90
C VAL A 287 -6.50 4.42 -31.98
N ILE A 288 -6.64 4.24 -30.67
CA ILE A 288 -5.58 4.49 -29.68
C ILE A 288 -4.34 3.62 -29.94
N GLU A 289 -4.49 2.34 -30.31
CA GLU A 289 -3.38 1.47 -30.72
C GLU A 289 -2.60 2.07 -31.90
N ARG A 290 -3.29 2.48 -32.97
CA ARG A 290 -2.67 3.09 -34.17
C ARG A 290 -2.04 4.46 -33.88
N LEU A 291 -2.66 5.25 -33.01
CA LEU A 291 -2.09 6.51 -32.54
C LEU A 291 -0.81 6.28 -31.73
N GLN A 292 -0.75 5.21 -30.93
CA GLN A 292 0.48 4.86 -30.21
C GLN A 292 1.58 4.35 -31.15
N GLU A 293 1.25 3.55 -32.18
CA GLU A 293 2.21 3.15 -33.23
C GLU A 293 2.84 4.36 -33.94
N GLU A 294 2.06 5.42 -34.18
CA GLU A 294 2.59 6.66 -34.78
C GLU A 294 3.34 7.52 -33.75
N CYS A 295 2.84 7.59 -32.51
CA CYS A 295 3.54 8.24 -31.40
C CYS A 295 4.94 7.67 -31.22
N ASP A 296 5.10 6.34 -31.26
CA ASP A 296 6.39 5.66 -31.16
C ASP A 296 7.36 6.12 -32.27
N LYS A 297 6.92 6.17 -33.54
CA LYS A 297 7.76 6.62 -34.67
C LYS A 297 8.18 8.07 -34.54
N GLN A 298 7.22 8.96 -34.25
CA GLN A 298 7.50 10.40 -34.16
C GLN A 298 8.37 10.71 -32.94
N SER A 299 8.12 10.04 -31.81
CA SER A 299 8.97 10.12 -30.62
C SER A 299 10.38 9.64 -30.89
N GLN A 300 10.54 8.53 -31.63
CA GLN A 300 11.86 8.01 -31.99
C GLN A 300 12.67 9.05 -32.77
N ILE A 301 12.07 9.70 -33.78
CA ILE A 301 12.75 10.75 -34.56
C ILE A 301 13.18 11.92 -33.64
N ILE A 302 12.30 12.36 -32.74
CA ILE A 302 12.59 13.45 -31.78
C ILE A 302 13.75 13.07 -30.85
N LEU A 303 13.71 11.85 -30.28
CA LEU A 303 14.69 11.37 -29.31
C LEU A 303 16.04 11.03 -29.94
N ASP A 304 16.07 10.47 -31.15
CA ASP A 304 17.30 10.22 -31.90
C ASP A 304 17.98 11.55 -32.28
N THR A 305 17.21 12.54 -32.74
CA THR A 305 17.72 13.90 -33.03
C THR A 305 18.28 14.59 -31.78
N PHE A 306 17.58 14.49 -30.65
CA PHE A 306 18.05 14.98 -29.35
C PHE A 306 19.38 14.34 -28.94
N PHE A 307 19.47 13.02 -29.10
CA PHE A 307 20.63 12.24 -28.68
C PHE A 307 21.88 12.58 -29.50
N ASP A 308 21.71 12.81 -30.81
CA ASP A 308 22.75 13.28 -31.72
C ASP A 308 23.14 14.74 -31.44
N GLU A 309 22.20 15.69 -31.32
CA GLU A 309 22.52 17.10 -31.04
C GLU A 309 23.22 17.31 -29.69
N ARG A 310 22.77 16.62 -28.64
CA ARG A 310 23.36 16.71 -27.30
C ARG A 310 24.62 15.85 -27.14
N GLN A 311 24.98 15.06 -28.15
CA GLN A 311 26.17 14.21 -28.19
C GLN A 311 26.26 13.25 -26.98
N ILE A 312 25.13 12.69 -26.55
CA ILE A 312 25.01 11.94 -25.29
C ILE A 312 25.93 10.71 -25.27
N GLN A 313 25.96 9.95 -26.38
CA GLN A 313 26.88 8.81 -26.57
C GLN A 313 28.35 9.18 -26.34
N ARG A 314 28.79 10.36 -26.82
CA ARG A 314 30.17 10.81 -26.65
C ARG A 314 30.46 11.13 -25.18
N LYS A 315 29.56 11.86 -24.51
CA LYS A 315 29.71 12.20 -23.09
C LYS A 315 29.73 10.94 -22.20
N LEU A 316 28.94 9.92 -22.51
CA LEU A 316 28.98 8.62 -21.84
C LEU A 316 30.33 7.90 -22.02
N LEU A 317 30.89 7.89 -23.24
CA LEU A 317 32.21 7.31 -23.52
C LEU A 317 33.33 8.06 -22.78
N ASP A 318 33.25 9.38 -22.69
CA ASP A 318 34.21 10.21 -21.94
C ASP A 318 34.15 9.88 -20.43
N ILE A 319 32.94 9.76 -19.85
CA ILE A 319 32.71 9.33 -18.46
C ILE A 319 33.28 7.93 -18.19
N GLN A 320 32.98 6.96 -19.07
CA GLN A 320 33.50 5.59 -18.94
C GLN A 320 35.03 5.54 -19.03
N THR A 321 35.62 6.35 -19.92
CA THR A 321 37.07 6.47 -20.08
C THR A 321 37.73 7.07 -18.84
N HIS A 322 37.12 8.10 -18.23
CA HIS A 322 37.58 8.66 -16.96
C HIS A 322 37.57 7.62 -15.83
N TYR A 323 36.47 6.89 -15.62
CA TYR A 323 36.39 5.85 -14.57
C TYR A 323 37.39 4.69 -14.79
N ASN A 324 37.56 4.24 -16.04
CA ASN A 324 38.54 3.22 -16.38
C ASN A 324 39.98 3.70 -16.18
N THR A 325 40.23 5.00 -16.34
CA THR A 325 41.53 5.62 -16.09
C THR A 325 41.83 5.70 -14.59
N GLN A 326 40.90 6.21 -13.77
CA GLN A 326 41.03 6.22 -12.31
C GLN A 326 41.29 4.82 -11.72
N LYS A 327 40.57 3.78 -12.18
CA LYS A 327 40.79 2.39 -11.75
C LYS A 327 42.19 1.87 -12.07
N LYS A 328 42.81 2.30 -13.18
CA LYS A 328 44.18 1.89 -13.56
C LYS A 328 45.25 2.62 -12.74
N PHE A 329 45.03 3.89 -12.37
CA PHE A 329 45.99 4.66 -11.55
C PHE A 329 46.02 4.27 -10.06
N SER A 330 45.07 3.45 -9.60
CA SER A 330 45.10 2.84 -8.25
C SER A 330 46.22 1.79 -8.08
N GLY A 331 46.81 1.29 -9.17
CA GLY A 331 47.88 0.30 -9.16
C GLY A 331 49.24 0.85 -9.60
N LEU A 332 50.07 1.28 -8.63
CA LEU A 332 51.47 1.72 -8.77
C LEU A 332 51.76 2.76 -9.87
N GLN A 333 52.13 4.00 -9.48
CA GLN A 333 53.29 4.64 -10.11
C GLN A 333 54.01 5.75 -9.34
N LYS A 334 55.22 6.03 -9.82
CA LYS A 334 56.20 7.00 -9.34
C LYS A 334 55.79 8.44 -9.71
N PRO A 335 56.23 9.46 -8.97
CA PRO A 335 55.94 10.85 -9.31
C PRO A 335 56.74 11.30 -10.53
N GLY A 336 56.07 11.92 -11.51
CA GLY A 336 56.76 12.62 -12.61
C GLY A 336 56.21 12.45 -14.03
N GLN A 337 54.89 12.58 -14.25
CA GLN A 337 54.34 12.96 -15.57
C GLN A 337 52.89 13.48 -15.44
N LEU A 338 52.75 14.77 -15.16
CA LEU A 338 51.48 15.49 -15.30
C LEU A 338 51.37 16.00 -16.74
N LYS A 339 50.55 15.33 -17.55
CA LYS A 339 49.84 15.93 -18.67
C LYS A 339 48.36 15.67 -18.48
N GLU A 340 47.72 16.56 -17.74
CA GLU A 340 46.27 16.73 -17.80
C GLU A 340 45.89 17.04 -19.26
N VAL A 341 44.86 16.37 -19.76
CA VAL A 341 44.22 16.67 -21.05
C VAL A 341 42.73 16.69 -20.82
N ASP A 342 42.09 17.71 -21.36
CA ASP A 342 40.70 18.11 -21.18
C ASP A 342 39.67 17.07 -21.67
N ILE A 343 39.50 15.98 -20.91
CA ILE A 343 38.47 14.94 -21.11
C ILE A 343 37.58 14.85 -19.86
N ILE A 344 37.09 16.01 -19.44
CA ILE A 344 36.13 16.15 -18.33
C ILE A 344 34.93 16.91 -18.91
N PRO A 345 33.77 16.24 -19.11
CA PRO A 345 32.54 16.95 -19.50
C PRO A 345 32.19 18.02 -18.47
N ASP A 346 31.88 19.25 -18.91
CA ASP A 346 31.51 20.34 -17.97
C ASP A 346 30.26 19.92 -17.19
N PRO A 347 30.32 19.87 -15.83
CA PRO A 347 29.16 19.58 -15.00
C PRO A 347 27.93 20.44 -15.32
N ARG A 348 28.11 21.68 -15.79
CA ARG A 348 26.99 22.57 -16.20
C ARG A 348 26.28 22.11 -17.47
N GLU A 349 27.00 21.53 -18.41
CA GLU A 349 26.37 20.97 -19.61
C GLU A 349 25.67 19.65 -19.32
N LEU A 350 26.24 18.83 -18.42
CA LEU A 350 25.58 17.61 -17.94
C LEU A 350 24.29 17.96 -17.21
N ASP A 351 24.31 18.99 -16.38
CA ASP A 351 23.16 19.47 -15.60
C ASP A 351 21.93 19.83 -16.48
N VAL A 352 22.16 20.54 -17.59
CA VAL A 352 21.12 20.85 -18.58
C VAL A 352 20.59 19.59 -19.26
N ILE A 353 21.46 18.66 -19.65
CA ILE A 353 21.08 17.40 -20.30
C ILE A 353 20.26 16.52 -19.34
N LEU A 354 20.68 16.40 -18.09
CA LEU A 354 19.98 15.67 -17.03
C LEU A 354 18.58 16.26 -16.77
N SER A 355 18.47 17.59 -16.78
CA SER A 355 17.19 18.28 -16.65
C SER A 355 16.25 18.05 -17.85
N GLU A 356 16.77 18.09 -19.08
CA GLU A 356 15.99 17.83 -20.31
C GLU A 356 15.55 16.34 -20.37
N LEU A 357 16.42 15.39 -19.99
CA LEU A 357 16.12 13.96 -19.83
C LEU A 357 15.03 13.69 -18.78
N ALA A 358 15.15 14.32 -17.60
CA ALA A 358 14.17 14.17 -16.53
C ALA A 358 12.78 14.69 -16.97
N MET A 359 12.74 15.79 -17.73
CA MET A 359 11.51 16.30 -18.32
C MET A 359 10.91 15.35 -19.37
N ILE A 360 11.73 14.79 -20.27
CA ILE A 360 11.29 13.79 -21.26
C ILE A 360 10.63 12.58 -20.58
N SER A 361 11.27 12.03 -19.54
CA SER A 361 10.73 10.88 -18.80
C SER A 361 9.44 11.21 -18.05
N ALA A 362 9.39 12.35 -17.35
CA ALA A 362 8.22 12.82 -16.62
C ALA A 362 6.99 13.01 -17.53
N ARG A 363 7.19 13.62 -18.71
CA ARG A 363 6.13 13.87 -19.70
C ARG A 363 5.65 12.57 -20.34
N THR A 364 6.56 11.65 -20.60
CA THR A 364 6.23 10.31 -21.12
C THR A 364 5.39 9.51 -20.13
N HIS A 365 5.76 9.49 -18.84
CA HIS A 365 4.95 8.85 -17.80
C HIS A 365 3.56 9.49 -17.64
N LEU A 366 3.47 10.82 -17.72
CA LEU A 366 2.19 11.53 -17.67
C LEU A 366 1.27 11.15 -18.85
N TYR A 367 1.82 11.05 -20.06
CA TYR A 367 1.12 10.62 -21.26
C TYR A 367 0.64 9.15 -21.16
N TYR A 368 1.49 8.23 -20.70
CA TYR A 368 1.06 6.84 -20.49
C TYR A 368 -0.01 6.71 -19.42
N ARG A 369 0.02 7.51 -18.34
CA ARG A 369 -1.05 7.53 -17.33
C ARG A 369 -2.38 8.05 -17.90
N PHE A 370 -2.33 9.03 -18.81
CA PHE A 370 -3.51 9.48 -19.55
C PHE A 370 -4.06 8.35 -20.44
N LEU A 371 -3.21 7.69 -21.22
CA LEU A 371 -3.61 6.54 -22.05
C LEU A 371 -4.17 5.39 -21.22
N GLU A 372 -3.53 5.02 -20.12
CA GLU A 372 -4.01 3.95 -19.23
C GLU A 372 -5.42 4.28 -18.69
N SER A 373 -5.65 5.54 -18.29
CA SER A 373 -6.97 6.01 -17.84
C SER A 373 -8.02 5.94 -18.96
N ARG A 374 -7.66 6.28 -20.20
CA ARG A 374 -8.58 6.24 -21.35
C ARG A 374 -8.90 4.80 -21.77
N THR A 375 -7.88 3.97 -21.97
CA THR A 375 -8.06 2.56 -22.33
C THR A 375 -8.88 1.79 -21.29
N LYS A 376 -8.74 2.10 -19.99
CA LYS A 376 -9.61 1.51 -18.95
C LYS A 376 -11.09 1.86 -19.13
N LEU A 377 -11.42 3.13 -19.35
CA LEU A 377 -12.80 3.58 -19.60
C LEU A 377 -13.41 2.88 -20.83
N GLU A 378 -12.64 2.74 -21.91
CA GLU A 378 -13.08 2.03 -23.13
C GLU A 378 -13.28 0.51 -22.90
N VAL A 379 -12.42 -0.13 -22.11
CA VAL A 379 -12.56 -1.56 -21.74
C VAL A 379 -13.79 -1.77 -20.86
N GLU A 380 -14.04 -0.89 -19.89
CA GLU A 380 -15.25 -0.90 -19.05
C GLU A 380 -16.52 -0.70 -19.91
N ALA A 381 -16.50 0.25 -20.86
CA ALA A 381 -17.60 0.48 -21.80
C ALA A 381 -17.88 -0.74 -22.70
N MET A 382 -16.85 -1.51 -23.09
CA MET A 382 -17.01 -2.76 -23.83
C MET A 382 -17.65 -3.88 -22.99
N GLN A 383 -17.27 -4.01 -21.71
CA GLN A 383 -17.81 -5.04 -20.82
C GLN A 383 -19.30 -4.85 -20.50
N VAL A 384 -19.77 -3.60 -20.42
CA VAL A 384 -21.18 -3.29 -20.11
C VAL A 384 -22.13 -3.58 -21.28
N ASN A 385 -21.67 -3.43 -22.52
CA ASN A 385 -22.55 -3.46 -23.71
C ASN A 385 -22.60 -4.81 -24.44
N GLY A 386 -22.02 -5.87 -23.87
CA GLY A 386 -22.16 -7.25 -24.37
C GLY A 386 -21.78 -7.44 -25.85
N THR A 387 -20.91 -6.58 -26.38
CA THR A 387 -20.65 -6.51 -27.82
C THR A 387 -19.67 -7.60 -28.25
N ASP A 388 -19.95 -8.25 -29.37
CA ASP A 388 -19.28 -9.49 -29.76
C ASP A 388 -17.76 -9.33 -29.92
N VAL A 389 -17.02 -10.32 -29.42
CA VAL A 389 -15.59 -10.22 -29.05
C VAL A 389 -14.63 -10.32 -30.26
N SER A 390 -15.17 -10.41 -31.47
CA SER A 390 -14.47 -10.80 -32.70
C SER A 390 -13.63 -9.71 -33.39
N LEU A 391 -13.69 -8.45 -32.93
CA LEU A 391 -13.04 -7.30 -33.62
C LEU A 391 -11.74 -6.79 -32.98
N LEU A 392 -11.33 -7.36 -31.84
CA LEU A 392 -9.97 -7.28 -31.31
C LEU A 392 -9.24 -8.57 -31.70
N GLU A 393 -8.08 -8.48 -32.34
CA GLU A 393 -7.34 -9.65 -32.86
C GLU A 393 -6.81 -10.60 -31.76
N LYS A 394 -7.04 -10.29 -30.47
CA LYS A 394 -6.66 -11.10 -29.30
C LYS A 394 -7.73 -11.01 -28.21
N ASP A 395 -8.26 -12.17 -27.83
CA ASP A 395 -9.15 -12.49 -26.70
C ASP A 395 -9.50 -11.34 -25.72
N ALA A 396 -10.76 -10.86 -25.75
CA ALA A 396 -11.23 -9.81 -24.83
C ALA A 396 -11.12 -10.18 -23.33
N ASN A 397 -11.12 -11.47 -22.98
CA ASN A 397 -10.88 -11.92 -21.59
C ASN A 397 -9.42 -11.71 -21.11
N LYS A 398 -8.52 -11.18 -21.96
CA LYS A 398 -7.13 -10.85 -21.63
C LYS A 398 -6.64 -9.53 -22.24
N TYR A 399 -7.54 -8.63 -22.63
CA TYR A 399 -7.13 -7.28 -23.07
C TYR A 399 -6.74 -6.41 -21.85
N ASP A 400 -5.57 -6.69 -21.28
CA ASP A 400 -4.96 -5.88 -20.23
C ASP A 400 -4.56 -4.53 -20.84
N SER A 401 -5.15 -3.45 -20.34
CA SER A 401 -4.88 -2.05 -20.75
C SER A 401 -3.39 -1.67 -20.80
N SER A 402 -2.54 -2.39 -20.04
CA SER A 402 -1.09 -2.18 -20.04
C SER A 402 -0.35 -2.85 -21.20
N VAL A 403 -0.99 -3.67 -22.05
CA VAL A 403 -0.33 -4.33 -23.21
C VAL A 403 0.11 -3.31 -24.26
N ILE A 404 -0.73 -2.30 -24.56
CA ILE A 404 -0.40 -1.18 -25.46
C ILE A 404 0.87 -0.47 -24.95
N ILE A 405 0.92 -0.19 -23.65
CA ILE A 405 2.00 0.55 -22.98
C ILE A 405 3.28 -0.30 -22.89
N LYS A 406 3.18 -1.57 -22.50
CA LYS A 406 4.32 -2.51 -22.38
C LYS A 406 5.00 -2.82 -23.73
N ASN A 407 4.23 -2.81 -24.83
CA ASN A 407 4.77 -3.10 -26.15
C ASN A 407 5.36 -1.87 -26.86
N SER A 408 4.95 -0.65 -26.47
CA SER A 408 5.38 0.62 -27.07
C SER A 408 6.91 0.75 -27.18
N GLY A 409 7.35 1.25 -28.34
CA GLY A 409 8.73 1.59 -28.63
C GLY A 409 9.25 2.77 -27.79
N LEU A 410 8.43 3.80 -27.61
CA LEU A 410 8.76 4.98 -26.80
C LEU A 410 9.15 4.58 -25.36
N LEU A 411 8.41 3.66 -24.71
CA LEU A 411 8.71 3.24 -23.34
C LEU A 411 10.08 2.54 -23.24
N LYS A 412 10.41 1.71 -24.25
CA LYS A 412 11.71 1.01 -24.32
C LYS A 412 12.85 2.00 -24.54
N GLN A 413 12.65 3.00 -25.41
CA GLN A 413 13.64 4.04 -25.68
C GLN A 413 13.87 4.93 -24.46
N VAL A 414 12.79 5.39 -23.79
CA VAL A 414 12.90 6.18 -22.56
C VAL A 414 13.53 5.37 -21.42
N LYS A 415 13.23 4.08 -21.27
CA LYS A 415 13.96 3.21 -20.32
C LYS A 415 15.47 3.12 -20.63
N SER A 416 15.85 3.07 -21.90
CA SER A 416 17.27 3.13 -22.28
C SER A 416 17.90 4.47 -21.88
N LEU A 417 17.22 5.58 -22.18
CA LEU A 417 17.67 6.93 -21.80
C LEU A 417 17.74 7.12 -20.28
N MET A 418 16.88 6.46 -19.50
CA MET A 418 16.95 6.48 -18.03
C MET A 418 18.16 5.70 -17.48
N ASN A 419 18.61 4.64 -18.15
CA ASN A 419 19.87 3.99 -17.79
C ASN A 419 21.07 4.92 -18.03
N ASP A 420 21.07 5.63 -19.16
CA ASP A 420 22.10 6.62 -19.49
C ASP A 420 22.07 7.82 -18.51
N PHE A 421 20.88 8.29 -18.14
CA PHE A 421 20.66 9.31 -17.10
C PHE A 421 21.34 8.91 -15.78
N VAL A 422 21.11 7.69 -15.28
CA VAL A 422 21.71 7.21 -14.03
C VAL A 422 23.24 7.24 -14.06
N VAL A 423 23.87 6.89 -15.20
CA VAL A 423 25.34 6.93 -15.36
C VAL A 423 25.88 8.37 -15.36
N ILE A 424 25.16 9.30 -16.00
CA ILE A 424 25.56 10.71 -16.06
C ILE A 424 25.34 11.39 -14.69
N GLU A 425 24.23 11.10 -14.02
CA GLU A 425 23.87 11.61 -12.69
C GLU A 425 24.85 11.08 -11.61
N GLU A 426 25.28 9.81 -11.70
CA GLU A 426 26.35 9.26 -10.83
C GLU A 426 27.66 10.05 -10.96
N TYR A 427 28.10 10.31 -12.20
CA TYR A 427 29.32 11.06 -12.47
C TYR A 427 29.22 12.52 -11.99
N PHE A 428 28.09 13.18 -12.27
CA PHE A 428 27.82 14.52 -11.80
C PHE A 428 27.84 14.60 -10.27
N LEU A 429 27.13 13.70 -9.58
CA LEU A 429 27.07 13.67 -8.12
C LEU A 429 28.47 13.52 -7.51
N LYS A 430 29.24 12.51 -7.95
CA LYS A 430 30.58 12.24 -7.40
C LYS A 430 31.54 13.40 -7.63
N LYS A 431 31.54 14.00 -8.83
CA LYS A 431 32.41 15.14 -9.14
C LYS A 431 32.00 16.42 -8.40
N SER A 432 30.71 16.63 -8.20
CA SER A 432 30.20 17.78 -7.44
C SER A 432 30.51 17.66 -5.95
N ILE A 433 30.37 16.46 -5.35
CA ILE A 433 30.79 16.19 -3.96
C ILE A 433 32.32 16.36 -3.80
N GLU A 434 33.11 15.74 -4.70
CA GLU A 434 34.57 15.88 -4.69
C GLU A 434 35.01 17.36 -4.78
N LYS A 435 34.31 18.16 -5.59
CA LYS A 435 34.57 19.59 -5.73
C LYS A 435 34.18 20.37 -4.47
N ALA A 436 33.00 20.12 -3.90
CA ALA A 436 32.54 20.75 -2.66
C ALA A 436 33.53 20.53 -1.50
N MET A 437 34.03 19.30 -1.34
CA MET A 437 35.01 18.94 -0.32
C MET A 437 36.39 19.57 -0.47
N ARG A 438 36.78 19.94 -1.70
CA ARG A 438 38.05 20.64 -1.98
C ARG A 438 37.97 22.14 -1.73
N ILE A 439 36.78 22.74 -1.86
CA ILE A 439 36.54 24.18 -1.64
C ILE A 439 35.98 24.51 -0.25
N ASP A 440 35.79 23.47 0.57
CA ASP A 440 35.34 23.48 1.97
C ASP A 440 35.97 24.62 2.78
N LYS A 441 35.11 25.48 3.34
CA LYS A 441 35.50 26.63 4.17
C LYS A 441 34.76 26.63 5.50
N TYR A 442 35.46 27.08 6.53
CA TYR A 442 34.89 27.35 7.82
C TYR A 442 34.74 28.87 8.02
N GLU A 443 33.55 29.32 8.43
CA GLU A 443 33.28 30.70 8.81
C GLU A 443 33.28 30.85 10.34
N GLU A 444 33.97 31.87 10.85
CA GLU A 444 34.10 32.10 12.30
C GLU A 444 32.74 32.31 12.97
N GLY A 445 32.41 31.43 13.92
CA GLY A 445 31.14 31.47 14.66
C GLY A 445 30.08 30.50 14.12
N SER A 446 30.29 29.88 12.96
CA SER A 446 29.50 28.70 12.55
C SER A 446 29.86 27.48 13.39
N THR A 447 28.92 26.54 13.55
CA THR A 447 29.21 25.22 14.14
C THR A 447 29.68 24.20 13.09
N SER A 448 29.30 24.35 11.82
CA SER A 448 29.68 23.47 10.70
C SER A 448 30.41 24.23 9.58
N SER A 449 31.13 23.50 8.71
CA SER A 449 31.74 24.06 7.51
C SER A 449 30.80 24.04 6.30
N SER A 450 31.09 24.84 5.27
CA SER A 450 30.24 24.99 4.07
C SER A 450 30.00 23.66 3.34
N CYS A 451 30.95 22.72 3.41
CA CYS A 451 30.86 21.42 2.76
C CYS A 451 29.58 20.64 3.11
N VAL A 452 29.00 20.82 4.30
CA VAL A 452 27.73 20.14 4.66
C VAL A 452 26.58 20.72 3.83
N GLU A 453 26.45 22.04 3.77
CA GLU A 453 25.42 22.71 2.99
C GLU A 453 25.60 22.45 1.48
N ASP A 454 26.83 22.58 0.97
CA ASP A 454 27.18 22.35 -0.43
C ASP A 454 26.82 20.91 -0.87
N VAL A 455 27.21 19.89 -0.10
CA VAL A 455 26.94 18.48 -0.46
C VAL A 455 25.45 18.14 -0.34
N PHE A 456 24.76 18.60 0.71
CA PHE A 456 23.33 18.31 0.85
C PHE A 456 22.46 19.11 -0.14
N TYR A 457 22.93 20.27 -0.61
CA TYR A 457 22.32 20.97 -1.76
C TYR A 457 22.42 20.13 -3.03
N ILE A 458 23.62 19.62 -3.38
CA ILE A 458 23.82 18.74 -4.55
C ILE A 458 22.93 17.48 -4.44
N LEU A 459 22.92 16.83 -3.27
CA LEU A 459 22.07 15.66 -3.04
C LEU A 459 20.58 15.95 -3.20
N LYS A 460 20.13 17.11 -2.72
CA LYS A 460 18.75 17.59 -2.91
C LYS A 460 18.44 17.81 -4.38
N GLU A 461 19.35 18.39 -5.13
CA GLU A 461 19.18 18.66 -6.56
C GLU A 461 19.04 17.35 -7.35
N CYS A 462 19.99 16.42 -7.20
CA CYS A 462 20.00 15.11 -7.86
C CYS A 462 18.75 14.27 -7.52
N LEU A 463 18.38 14.20 -6.24
CA LEU A 463 17.21 13.42 -5.80
C LEU A 463 15.89 14.07 -6.21
N THR A 464 15.77 15.40 -6.16
CA THR A 464 14.57 16.11 -6.65
C THR A 464 14.36 15.83 -8.13
N ARG A 465 15.43 15.98 -8.94
CA ARG A 465 15.43 15.67 -10.38
C ARG A 465 15.04 14.23 -10.67
N THR A 466 15.60 13.29 -9.91
CA THR A 466 15.27 11.86 -10.03
C THR A 466 13.79 11.60 -9.70
N VAL A 467 13.25 12.17 -8.62
CA VAL A 467 11.81 12.07 -8.29
C VAL A 467 10.94 12.67 -9.40
N MET A 468 11.38 13.78 -10.03
CA MET A 468 10.65 14.39 -11.15
C MET A 468 10.53 13.47 -12.37
N THR A 469 11.52 12.60 -12.64
CA THR A 469 11.46 11.62 -13.77
C THR A 469 10.24 10.72 -13.73
N SER A 470 9.65 10.52 -12.53
CA SER A 470 8.54 9.60 -12.26
C SER A 470 8.85 8.11 -12.50
N ASP A 471 10.12 7.74 -12.68
CA ASP A 471 10.56 6.34 -12.79
C ASP A 471 11.07 5.77 -11.45
N MET A 472 10.45 4.67 -11.02
CA MET A 472 10.80 3.98 -9.77
C MET A 472 12.08 3.15 -9.89
N GLU A 473 12.46 2.69 -11.09
CA GLU A 473 13.71 1.96 -11.33
C GLU A 473 14.90 2.93 -11.24
N CYS A 474 14.79 4.10 -11.86
CA CYS A 474 15.75 5.20 -11.70
C CYS A 474 15.85 5.68 -10.23
N LEU A 475 14.73 5.92 -9.54
CA LEU A 475 14.76 6.35 -8.13
C LEU A 475 15.45 5.34 -7.21
N THR A 476 15.15 4.05 -7.39
CA THR A 476 15.81 2.96 -6.65
C THR A 476 17.32 2.98 -6.87
N SER A 477 17.74 3.12 -8.13
CA SER A 477 19.15 3.15 -8.51
C SER A 477 19.85 4.37 -7.91
N MET A 478 19.24 5.56 -8.00
CA MET A 478 19.83 6.79 -7.48
C MET A 478 19.93 6.82 -5.96
N VAL A 479 18.93 6.31 -5.23
CA VAL A 479 19.01 6.22 -3.76
C VAL A 479 20.14 5.27 -3.33
N ASN A 480 20.38 4.18 -4.06
CA ASN A 480 21.53 3.30 -3.80
C ASN A 480 22.87 3.99 -4.12
N LEU A 481 22.96 4.75 -5.22
CA LEU A 481 24.15 5.53 -5.58
C LEU A 481 24.46 6.64 -4.57
N VAL A 482 23.44 7.36 -4.09
CA VAL A 482 23.57 8.35 -3.01
C VAL A 482 24.06 7.68 -1.73
N ASN A 483 23.45 6.56 -1.33
CA ASN A 483 23.91 5.80 -0.17
C ASN A 483 25.36 5.31 -0.30
N GLN A 484 25.79 4.94 -1.51
CA GLN A 484 27.17 4.55 -1.76
C GLN A 484 28.11 5.77 -1.70
N SER A 485 27.79 6.87 -2.39
CA SER A 485 28.64 8.07 -2.41
C SER A 485 28.77 8.70 -1.01
N LEU A 486 27.70 8.70 -0.21
CA LEU A 486 27.76 9.08 1.20
C LEU A 486 28.69 8.18 2.04
N LYS A 487 28.86 6.90 1.71
CA LYS A 487 29.77 5.98 2.42
C LYS A 487 31.22 6.07 1.93
N ASP A 488 31.39 6.01 0.61
CA ASP A 488 32.66 5.78 -0.07
C ASP A 488 33.38 7.09 -0.42
N ASP A 489 32.65 8.17 -0.69
CA ASP A 489 33.21 9.49 -1.04
C ASP A 489 33.10 10.48 0.14
N TYR A 490 31.94 10.53 0.82
CA TYR A 490 31.70 11.50 1.91
C TYR A 490 32.32 11.04 3.24
N LEU A 491 31.81 9.95 3.83
CA LEU A 491 32.22 9.49 5.16
C LEU A 491 33.65 8.92 5.22
N SER A 492 34.19 8.42 4.10
CA SER A 492 35.57 7.93 4.03
C SER A 492 36.57 9.05 4.33
N LEU A 493 36.38 10.23 3.73
CA LEU A 493 37.20 11.41 3.94
C LEU A 493 37.08 11.93 5.38
N PHE A 494 35.88 11.93 5.97
CA PHE A 494 35.73 12.28 7.39
C PHE A 494 36.49 11.32 8.30
N LYS A 495 36.44 10.00 8.06
CA LYS A 495 37.23 9.03 8.83
C LYS A 495 38.74 9.28 8.70
N GLU A 496 39.23 9.51 7.48
CA GLU A 496 40.65 9.78 7.24
C GLU A 496 41.10 11.07 7.92
N ARG A 497 40.33 12.17 7.79
CA ARG A 497 40.60 13.45 8.46
C ARG A 497 40.56 13.30 9.99
N LEU A 498 39.59 12.57 10.56
CA LEU A 498 39.52 12.33 12.01
C LEU A 498 40.73 11.53 12.52
N LEU A 499 41.13 10.46 11.84
CA LEU A 499 42.29 9.63 12.22
C LEU A 499 43.63 10.39 12.13
N THR A 500 43.76 11.30 11.17
CA THR A 500 45.01 12.06 10.94
C THR A 500 45.10 13.35 11.74
N ALA A 501 43.99 13.93 12.20
CA ALA A 501 43.93 15.23 12.88
C ALA A 501 44.86 15.35 14.10
N PHE A 502 44.97 14.31 14.92
CA PHE A 502 45.84 14.32 16.11
C PHE A 502 47.32 14.02 15.80
N ALA A 503 47.67 13.67 14.56
CA ALA A 503 49.02 13.27 14.17
C ALA A 503 49.82 14.36 13.44
N THR A 504 49.17 15.39 12.87
CA THR A 504 49.78 16.26 11.84
C THR A 504 49.77 17.76 12.11
N ALA A 505 49.02 18.26 13.10
CA ALA A 505 48.81 19.70 13.31
C ALA A 505 49.11 20.16 14.75
N GLU A 506 49.27 21.48 14.95
CA GLU A 506 49.42 22.06 16.29
C GLU A 506 48.20 21.72 17.18
N PRO A 507 48.40 21.40 18.47
CA PRO A 507 47.36 20.75 19.29
C PRO A 507 46.14 21.62 19.60
N LYS A 508 46.16 22.92 19.27
CA LYS A 508 44.99 23.82 19.39
C LYS A 508 44.14 23.78 18.12
N ASP A 509 44.75 23.93 16.96
CA ASP A 509 44.06 24.01 15.68
C ASP A 509 43.60 22.62 15.24
N ALA A 510 44.41 21.58 15.51
CA ALA A 510 44.02 20.17 15.41
C ALA A 510 42.73 19.87 16.18
N LYS A 511 42.64 20.34 17.43
CA LYS A 511 41.47 20.16 18.29
C LYS A 511 40.26 20.93 17.73
N PHE A 512 40.45 22.15 17.26
CA PHE A 512 39.37 22.96 16.69
C PHE A 512 38.78 22.29 15.43
N GLY A 513 39.63 21.95 14.47
CA GLY A 513 39.21 21.22 13.26
C GLY A 513 38.50 19.91 13.57
N TYR A 514 38.99 19.12 14.55
CA TYR A 514 38.33 17.89 14.97
C TYR A 514 36.90 18.11 15.49
N MET A 515 36.66 19.18 16.27
CA MET A 515 35.31 19.51 16.75
C MET A 515 34.37 19.90 15.60
N ILE A 516 34.85 20.65 14.61
CA ILE A 516 34.07 21.00 13.41
C ILE A 516 33.74 19.75 12.57
N LEU A 517 34.67 18.80 12.42
CA LEU A 517 34.38 17.53 11.72
C LEU A 517 33.28 16.71 12.42
N LEU A 518 33.25 16.69 13.75
CA LEU A 518 32.16 16.04 14.52
C LEU A 518 30.83 16.78 14.37
N ASN A 519 30.84 18.12 14.32
CA ASN A 519 29.63 18.90 14.03
C ASN A 519 29.13 18.65 12.62
N ASN A 520 30.02 18.56 11.63
CA ASN A 520 29.63 18.25 10.25
C ASN A 520 28.92 16.89 10.17
N LEU A 521 29.41 15.87 10.87
CA LEU A 521 28.75 14.56 10.96
C LEU A 521 27.37 14.63 11.63
N ASP A 522 27.23 15.43 12.70
CA ASP A 522 25.97 15.61 13.43
C ASP A 522 24.94 16.38 12.59
N VAL A 523 25.30 17.52 12.00
CA VAL A 523 24.43 18.30 11.10
C VAL A 523 24.04 17.49 9.86
N SER A 524 24.94 16.65 9.33
CA SER A 524 24.61 15.72 8.24
C SER A 524 23.53 14.70 8.60
N CYS A 525 23.45 14.27 9.87
CA CYS A 525 22.39 13.38 10.34
C CYS A 525 21.02 14.06 10.22
N ASP A 526 20.93 15.30 10.68
CA ASP A 526 19.71 16.12 10.60
C ASP A 526 19.34 16.45 9.16
N TYR A 527 20.33 16.80 8.33
CA TYR A 527 20.11 17.17 6.93
C TYR A 527 19.63 15.97 6.10
N THR A 528 20.09 14.75 6.39
CA THR A 528 19.57 13.52 5.75
C THR A 528 18.09 13.30 6.05
N GLN A 529 17.66 13.53 7.30
CA GLN A 529 16.26 13.41 7.73
C GLN A 529 15.37 14.51 7.13
N ARG A 530 15.86 15.77 7.09
CA ARG A 530 15.13 16.88 6.46
C ARG A 530 14.98 16.67 4.96
N LEU A 531 16.05 16.29 4.27
CA LEU A 531 16.08 16.00 2.84
C LEU A 531 15.04 14.94 2.45
N THR A 532 15.03 13.79 3.14
CA THR A 532 14.04 12.73 2.88
C THR A 532 12.60 13.17 3.18
N SER A 533 12.38 13.94 4.25
CA SER A 533 11.06 14.49 4.59
C SER A 533 10.54 15.45 3.51
N GLU A 534 11.40 16.33 2.99
CA GLU A 534 11.05 17.28 1.92
C GLU A 534 10.74 16.56 0.60
N LEU A 535 11.58 15.60 0.19
CA LEU A 535 11.42 14.87 -1.08
C LEU A 535 10.12 14.06 -1.16
N ILE A 536 9.64 13.52 -0.03
CA ILE A 536 8.35 12.80 0.05
C ILE A 536 7.15 13.71 -0.28
N THR A 537 7.26 15.03 -0.08
CA THR A 537 6.17 15.98 -0.35
C THR A 537 6.04 16.41 -1.81
N ILE A 538 6.93 15.94 -2.70
CA ILE A 538 6.93 16.37 -4.11
C ILE A 538 5.65 15.89 -4.83
N PRO A 539 4.86 16.79 -5.46
CA PRO A 539 3.57 16.45 -6.07
C PRO A 539 3.60 15.41 -7.20
N SER A 540 4.77 15.12 -7.77
CA SER A 540 4.95 14.08 -8.79
C SER A 540 4.74 12.66 -8.25
N ILE A 541 4.90 12.44 -6.95
CA ILE A 541 4.74 11.12 -6.32
C ILE A 541 3.24 10.77 -6.27
N THR A 542 2.85 9.69 -6.95
CA THR A 542 1.44 9.24 -6.91
C THR A 542 1.12 8.51 -5.61
N LYS A 543 -0.18 8.41 -5.27
CA LYS A 543 -0.66 7.64 -4.10
C LYS A 543 -0.26 6.16 -4.14
N ASN A 544 -0.05 5.59 -5.33
CA ASN A 544 0.36 4.19 -5.48
C ASN A 544 1.86 4.03 -5.20
N ASP A 545 2.66 5.00 -5.65
CA ASP A 545 4.13 4.97 -5.55
C ASP A 545 4.64 5.39 -4.17
N TYR A 546 3.85 6.19 -3.43
CA TYR A 546 4.21 6.73 -2.11
C TYR A 546 4.88 5.71 -1.19
N LYS A 547 4.31 4.51 -1.04
CA LYS A 547 4.86 3.44 -0.18
C LYS A 547 6.22 2.91 -0.63
N ILE A 548 6.48 2.92 -1.94
CA ILE A 548 7.74 2.48 -2.53
C ILE A 548 8.80 3.57 -2.31
N VAL A 549 8.43 4.83 -2.56
CA VAL A 549 9.28 6.01 -2.32
C VAL A 549 9.65 6.15 -0.84
N GLU A 550 8.67 6.04 0.06
CA GLU A 550 8.85 6.04 1.52
C GLU A 550 9.82 4.95 1.99
N LYS A 551 9.72 3.73 1.43
CA LYS A 551 10.66 2.63 1.72
C LYS A 551 12.09 2.99 1.33
N TRP A 552 12.32 3.55 0.14
CA TRP A 552 13.66 3.92 -0.32
C TRP A 552 14.25 5.08 0.47
N PHE A 553 13.47 6.11 0.79
CA PHE A 553 13.93 7.20 1.65
C PHE A 553 14.13 6.79 3.11
N THR A 554 13.39 5.80 3.61
CA THR A 554 13.70 5.14 4.89
C THR A 554 15.07 4.45 4.81
N SER A 555 15.38 3.77 3.70
CA SER A 555 16.71 3.18 3.47
C SER A 555 17.82 4.22 3.41
N LEU A 556 17.56 5.42 2.86
CA LEU A 556 18.49 6.54 2.92
C LEU A 556 18.67 7.04 4.37
N ASN A 557 17.59 7.20 5.14
CA ASN A 557 17.71 7.61 6.55
C ASN A 557 18.49 6.61 7.41
N ASN A 558 18.43 5.30 7.11
CA ASN A 558 19.16 4.27 7.85
C ASN A 558 20.69 4.47 7.80
N ILE A 559 21.26 5.08 6.75
CA ILE A 559 22.71 5.42 6.70
C ILE A 559 23.14 6.26 7.91
N THR A 560 22.24 7.09 8.43
CA THR A 560 22.46 7.95 9.59
C THR A 560 22.74 7.12 10.84
N THR A 561 21.99 6.03 11.01
CA THR A 561 22.08 5.13 12.17
C THR A 561 23.19 4.10 11.99
N ASP A 562 23.36 3.56 10.77
CA ASP A 562 24.30 2.48 10.48
C ASP A 562 25.75 2.98 10.31
N ASN A 563 25.93 4.22 9.85
CA ASN A 563 27.23 4.76 9.48
C ASN A 563 27.57 6.08 10.21
N PHE A 564 26.75 7.13 10.12
CA PHE A 564 27.10 8.44 10.67
C PHE A 564 27.21 8.41 12.21
N LYS A 565 26.18 7.96 12.92
CA LYS A 565 26.15 7.92 14.39
C LYS A 565 27.29 7.09 15.01
N PRO A 566 27.64 5.89 14.50
CA PRO A 566 28.80 5.15 15.00
C PRO A 566 30.14 5.88 14.83
N ILE A 567 30.35 6.56 13.70
CA ILE A 567 31.58 7.36 13.47
C ILE A 567 31.62 8.54 14.44
N LEU A 568 30.50 9.26 14.58
CA LEU A 568 30.34 10.39 15.49
C LEU A 568 30.59 9.96 16.95
N GLN A 569 29.96 8.88 17.42
CA GLN A 569 30.16 8.32 18.75
C GLN A 569 31.60 7.88 18.98
N SER A 570 32.24 7.24 18.01
CA SER A 570 33.65 6.86 18.11
C SER A 570 34.55 8.10 18.25
N GLY A 571 34.34 9.12 17.42
CA GLY A 571 35.14 10.35 17.46
C GLY A 571 34.93 11.19 18.72
N LEU A 572 33.69 11.27 19.22
CA LEU A 572 33.39 11.92 20.52
C LEU A 572 34.10 11.19 21.68
N ASN A 573 34.06 9.84 21.70
CA ASN A 573 34.75 9.04 22.71
C ASN A 573 36.28 9.18 22.63
N GLU A 574 36.84 9.28 21.42
CA GLU A 574 38.27 9.48 21.21
C GLU A 574 38.73 10.87 21.68
N LEU A 575 38.06 11.94 21.26
CA LEU A 575 38.31 13.30 21.75
C LEU A 575 38.18 13.38 23.27
N PHE A 576 37.13 12.76 23.82
CA PHE A 576 36.93 12.70 25.26
C PHE A 576 38.12 12.02 25.95
N THR A 577 38.54 10.85 25.47
CA THR A 577 39.60 10.04 26.07
C THR A 577 40.97 10.70 25.97
N GLN A 578 41.31 11.30 24.82
CA GLN A 578 42.62 11.91 24.57
C GLN A 578 42.75 13.32 25.16
N MET A 579 41.73 14.18 25.01
CA MET A 579 41.84 15.62 25.32
C MET A 579 41.15 16.06 26.61
N ILE A 580 40.03 15.43 26.97
CA ILE A 580 39.16 15.91 28.07
C ILE A 580 39.44 15.16 29.37
N LYS A 581 39.37 13.83 29.33
CA LYS A 581 39.55 12.92 30.47
C LYS A 581 40.84 13.17 31.27
N PRO A 582 42.01 13.45 30.65
CA PRO A 582 43.24 13.77 31.41
C PRO A 582 43.14 15.06 32.22
N ARG A 583 42.27 16.01 31.83
CA ARG A 583 42.09 17.31 32.50
C ARG A 583 41.08 17.27 33.66
N ILE A 584 40.18 16.28 33.68
CA ILE A 584 39.20 16.10 34.76
C ILE A 584 39.90 15.81 36.10
N ARG A 585 40.94 14.97 36.09
CA ARG A 585 41.65 14.59 37.32
C ARG A 585 42.34 15.77 38.03
N PRO A 586 43.12 16.63 37.35
CA PRO A 586 43.66 17.86 37.95
C PRO A 586 42.59 18.78 38.55
N ILE A 587 41.43 18.95 37.89
CA ILE A 587 40.34 19.79 38.40
C ILE A 587 39.82 19.25 39.74
N LEU A 588 39.59 17.93 39.83
CA LEU A 588 39.16 17.33 41.09
C LEU A 588 40.26 17.40 42.17
N GLN A 589 41.54 17.24 41.80
CA GLN A 589 42.65 17.36 42.75
C GLN A 589 42.80 18.78 43.31
N GLU A 590 42.64 19.83 42.50
CA GLU A 590 42.68 21.22 42.97
C GLU A 590 41.43 21.58 43.79
N ALA A 591 40.27 20.99 43.47
CA ALA A 591 39.06 21.14 44.28
C ALA A 591 39.24 20.52 45.68
N TYR A 592 39.86 19.34 45.78
CA TYR A 592 40.17 18.64 47.05
C TYR A 592 41.37 19.19 47.82
N LYS A 593 42.14 20.12 47.23
CA LYS A 593 43.39 20.61 47.81
C LYS A 593 43.16 21.38 49.11
N ASP A 594 43.90 21.02 50.15
CA ASP A 594 43.79 21.56 51.51
C ASP A 594 42.42 21.28 52.18
N ILE A 595 41.59 20.39 51.62
CA ILE A 595 40.29 20.02 52.18
C ILE A 595 40.41 18.69 52.94
N LYS A 596 39.82 18.66 54.13
CA LYS A 596 39.74 17.47 55.00
C LYS A 596 38.27 17.19 55.33
N TYR A 597 37.94 15.92 55.52
CA TYR A 597 36.63 15.47 56.00
C TYR A 597 36.70 14.80 57.39
N VAL A 598 37.85 14.89 58.05
CA VAL A 598 37.95 14.71 59.50
C VAL A 598 37.98 16.13 60.05
N LEU A 599 36.86 16.54 60.65
CA LEU A 599 36.59 17.90 61.12
C LEU A 599 36.02 17.85 62.54
N ASP A 600 36.41 18.83 63.36
CA ASP A 600 35.65 19.25 64.54
C ASP A 600 34.61 20.34 64.17
N GLU A 601 33.92 20.88 65.18
CA GLU A 601 32.81 21.83 65.01
C GLU A 601 33.30 23.21 64.53
N ASP A 602 34.46 23.67 65.01
CA ASP A 602 35.06 24.94 64.62
C ASP A 602 35.65 24.86 63.19
N GLU A 603 36.40 23.79 62.87
CA GLU A 603 36.91 23.53 61.52
C GLU A 603 35.78 23.36 60.49
N TYR A 604 34.64 22.78 60.89
CA TYR A 604 33.46 22.66 60.04
C TYR A 604 32.90 24.03 59.67
N HIS A 605 32.70 24.93 60.64
CA HIS A 605 32.15 26.26 60.38
C HIS A 605 33.10 27.16 59.57
N GLU A 606 34.42 27.06 59.77
CA GLU A 606 35.41 27.77 58.95
C GLU A 606 35.33 27.31 57.48
N GLN A 607 35.36 26.01 57.21
CA GLN A 607 35.21 25.49 55.85
C GLN A 607 33.82 25.77 55.26
N GLU A 608 32.78 25.82 56.09
CA GLU A 608 31.41 26.15 55.68
C GLU A 608 31.28 27.57 55.12
N ALA A 609 31.92 28.55 55.76
CA ALA A 609 31.93 29.94 55.30
C ALA A 609 32.74 30.12 54.00
N ASP A 610 33.87 29.43 53.89
CA ASP A 610 34.81 29.57 52.79
C ASP A 610 34.34 28.89 51.49
N ASP A 611 33.65 27.75 51.59
CA ASP A 611 33.13 26.96 50.45
C ASP A 611 34.14 26.71 49.31
N ASN A 612 35.40 26.49 49.68
CA ASN A 612 36.52 26.39 48.75
C ASN A 612 36.37 25.25 47.72
N PHE A 613 35.79 24.10 48.12
CA PHE A 613 35.58 22.96 47.21
C PHE A 613 34.76 23.34 45.98
N ALA A 614 33.53 23.83 46.20
CA ALA A 614 32.59 24.12 45.14
C ALA A 614 33.11 25.25 44.24
N LYS A 615 33.65 26.33 44.82
CA LYS A 615 34.23 27.46 44.08
C LYS A 615 35.39 27.03 43.16
N ARG A 616 36.31 26.19 43.64
CA ARG A 616 37.45 25.68 42.85
C ARG A 616 36.99 24.69 41.79
N PHE A 617 36.08 23.77 42.12
CA PHE A 617 35.51 22.82 41.16
C PHE A 617 34.81 23.54 40.00
N VAL A 618 33.87 24.45 40.31
CA VAL A 618 33.11 25.23 39.32
C VAL A 618 34.04 26.02 38.41
N THR A 619 35.01 26.73 38.99
CA THR A 619 35.98 27.52 38.23
C THR A 619 36.85 26.66 37.31
N GLY A 620 37.35 25.52 37.79
CA GLY A 620 38.13 24.59 36.98
C GLY A 620 37.29 23.95 35.86
N PHE A 621 36.03 23.66 36.15
CA PHE A 621 35.10 23.04 35.21
C PHE A 621 34.61 24.00 34.11
N ASP A 622 34.19 25.22 34.46
CA ASP A 622 33.79 26.25 33.49
C ASP A 622 34.91 26.54 32.49
N ASN A 623 36.15 26.63 32.96
CA ASN A 623 37.33 26.79 32.10
C ASN A 623 37.58 25.58 31.18
N LEU A 624 37.20 24.36 31.58
CA LEU A 624 37.29 23.18 30.73
C LEU A 624 36.20 23.20 29.64
N ILE A 625 34.94 23.49 29.99
CA ILE A 625 33.80 23.39 29.06
C ILE A 625 33.67 24.56 28.09
N LYS A 626 34.15 25.77 28.44
CA LYS A 626 33.93 27.00 27.67
C LYS A 626 34.21 26.88 26.16
N VAL A 627 35.30 26.21 25.79
CA VAL A 627 35.66 25.99 24.37
C VAL A 627 34.69 25.02 23.68
N TYR A 628 34.30 23.95 24.36
CA TYR A 628 33.37 22.95 23.81
C TYR A 628 31.95 23.51 23.68
N GLN A 629 31.51 24.32 24.65
CA GLN A 629 30.21 25.00 24.62
C GLN A 629 30.11 26.03 23.48
N ALA A 630 31.22 26.68 23.12
CA ALA A 630 31.25 27.68 22.06
C ALA A 630 31.42 27.09 20.65
N THR A 631 31.89 25.84 20.52
CA THR A 631 32.18 25.23 19.22
C THR A 631 31.22 24.11 18.82
N PHE A 632 30.74 23.28 19.75
CA PHE A 632 29.90 22.14 19.38
C PHE A 632 28.44 22.51 19.05
N THR A 633 27.79 21.69 18.22
CA THR A 633 26.33 21.60 18.18
C THR A 633 25.77 21.21 19.55
N GLU A 634 24.50 21.53 19.81
CA GLU A 634 23.85 21.21 21.08
C GLU A 634 23.87 19.70 21.39
N ASN A 635 23.65 18.84 20.39
CA ASN A 635 23.71 17.39 20.55
C ASN A 635 25.14 16.93 20.92
N ASN A 636 26.16 17.33 20.16
CA ASN A 636 27.57 16.96 20.44
C ASN A 636 28.04 17.48 21.81
N TYR A 637 27.67 18.71 22.17
CA TYR A 637 27.96 19.26 23.49
C TYR A 637 27.31 18.42 24.60
N ASN A 638 26.03 18.04 24.45
CA ASN A 638 25.33 17.19 25.41
C ASN A 638 25.99 15.80 25.54
N GLN A 639 26.40 15.15 24.45
CA GLN A 639 27.11 13.85 24.48
C GLN A 639 28.45 13.95 25.22
N ILE A 640 29.27 14.96 24.93
CA ILE A 640 30.53 15.19 25.65
C ILE A 640 30.29 15.49 27.13
N MET A 641 29.24 16.26 27.43
CA MET A 641 28.87 16.62 28.80
C MET A 641 28.39 15.39 29.62
N ILE A 642 27.73 14.40 28.99
CA ILE A 642 27.46 13.07 29.58
C ILE A 642 28.77 12.38 29.96
N HIS A 643 29.71 12.23 29.00
CA HIS A 643 30.98 11.54 29.25
C HIS A 643 31.84 12.21 30.32
N ILE A 644 31.85 13.56 30.34
CA ILE A 644 32.51 14.33 31.40
C ILE A 644 31.88 14.03 32.76
N LEU A 645 30.55 14.09 32.86
CA LEU A 645 29.84 13.83 34.12
C LEU A 645 30.13 12.44 34.67
N GLU A 646 30.03 11.41 33.82
CA GLU A 646 30.31 10.03 34.22
C GLU A 646 31.75 9.88 34.71
N SER A 647 32.73 10.53 34.06
CA SER A 647 34.12 10.47 34.51
C SER A 647 34.40 11.31 35.76
N VAL A 648 33.66 12.40 36.01
CA VAL A 648 33.71 13.15 37.28
C VAL A 648 33.17 12.28 38.40
N ILE A 649 31.97 11.71 38.24
CA ILE A 649 31.32 10.86 39.25
C ILE A 649 32.20 9.63 39.57
N ASN A 650 32.69 8.93 38.55
CA ASN A 650 33.56 7.75 38.74
C ASN A 650 34.90 8.08 39.42
N LEU A 651 35.46 9.28 39.21
CA LEU A 651 36.68 9.69 39.89
C LEU A 651 36.38 10.16 41.32
N TRP A 652 35.28 10.88 41.51
CA TRP A 652 34.84 11.36 42.82
C TRP A 652 34.52 10.20 43.76
N GLU A 653 33.76 9.21 43.29
CA GLU A 653 33.44 8.00 44.05
C GLU A 653 34.72 7.27 44.51
N LYS A 654 35.72 7.14 43.62
CA LYS A 654 37.03 6.55 43.96
C LYS A 654 37.80 7.37 45.00
N THR A 655 37.73 8.69 44.96
CA THR A 655 38.33 9.56 45.98
C THR A 655 37.63 9.36 47.34
N VAL A 656 36.29 9.32 47.35
CA VAL A 656 35.50 9.10 48.57
C VAL A 656 35.85 7.78 49.25
N PHE A 657 36.04 6.70 48.49
CA PHE A 657 36.46 5.39 49.01
C PHE A 657 37.85 5.33 49.67
N VAL A 658 38.64 6.41 49.59
CA VAL A 658 39.98 6.52 50.20
C VAL A 658 40.02 7.59 51.32
N THR A 659 39.07 8.52 51.34
CA THR A 659 38.94 9.53 52.42
C THR A 659 38.30 8.95 53.68
N LYS A 660 38.64 9.54 54.83
CA LYS A 660 38.03 9.26 56.14
C LYS A 660 37.15 10.42 56.58
N PHE A 661 36.09 10.11 57.33
CA PHE A 661 35.02 11.04 57.69
C PHE A 661 34.74 11.09 59.20
N THR A 662 34.34 12.26 59.70
CA THR A 662 33.57 12.45 60.95
C THR A 662 32.10 12.72 60.62
N GLN A 663 31.19 12.82 61.60
CA GLN A 663 29.80 13.28 61.37
C GLN A 663 29.77 14.65 60.68
N TYR A 664 30.52 15.64 61.19
CA TYR A 664 30.65 16.96 60.56
C TYR A 664 31.28 16.89 59.16
N GLY A 665 32.26 16.01 58.95
CA GLY A 665 32.80 15.72 57.62
C GLY A 665 31.80 15.11 56.63
N ALA A 666 30.89 14.25 57.10
CA ALA A 666 29.84 13.67 56.27
C ALA A 666 28.79 14.73 55.86
N LEU A 667 28.45 15.65 56.78
CA LEU A 667 27.58 16.79 56.49
C LEU A 667 28.24 17.74 55.47
N ARG A 668 29.55 18.02 55.63
CA ARG A 668 30.34 18.80 54.66
C ARG A 668 30.35 18.15 53.28
N PHE A 669 30.59 16.84 53.21
CA PHE A 669 30.57 16.08 51.95
C PHE A 669 29.19 16.10 51.28
N ASP A 670 28.11 15.99 52.04
CA ASP A 670 26.76 16.09 51.50
C ASP A 670 26.47 17.50 50.93
N LYS A 671 26.95 18.55 51.60
CA LYS A 671 26.89 19.92 51.10
C LYS A 671 27.68 20.10 49.80
N ASP A 672 28.90 19.57 49.73
CA ASP A 672 29.72 19.56 48.51
C ASP A 672 29.03 18.81 47.35
N LEU A 673 28.44 17.64 47.64
CA LEU A 673 27.69 16.82 46.69
C LEU A 673 26.46 17.56 46.15
N ARG A 674 25.68 18.20 47.02
CA ARG A 674 24.53 19.03 46.63
C ARG A 674 24.98 20.22 45.77
N SER A 675 26.06 20.91 46.14
CA SER A 675 26.58 22.07 45.40
C SER A 675 27.00 21.71 43.97
N VAL A 676 27.72 20.60 43.79
CA VAL A 676 28.10 20.11 42.45
C VAL A 676 26.86 19.61 41.67
N THR A 677 25.94 18.91 42.32
CA THR A 677 24.67 18.46 41.69
C THR A 677 23.81 19.64 41.21
N ASN A 678 23.79 20.74 41.98
CA ASN A 678 23.10 21.97 41.61
C ASN A 678 23.81 22.71 40.47
N TYR A 679 25.15 22.75 40.46
CA TYR A 679 25.91 23.30 39.33
C TYR A 679 25.61 22.55 38.02
N PHE A 680 25.63 21.21 38.03
CA PHE A 680 25.22 20.43 36.85
C PHE A 680 23.75 20.64 36.49
N SER A 681 22.87 20.85 37.47
CA SER A 681 21.44 21.19 37.24
C SER A 681 21.24 22.54 36.54
N ALA A 682 22.17 23.48 36.72
CA ALA A 682 22.15 24.77 36.04
C ALA A 682 22.80 24.75 34.64
N LYS A 683 23.64 23.75 34.35
CA LYS A 683 24.43 23.64 33.10
C LYS A 683 23.94 22.59 32.11
N MET A 684 23.21 21.57 32.56
CA MET A 684 22.63 20.52 31.72
C MET A 684 21.11 20.66 31.65
N GLN A 685 20.54 20.53 30.45
CA GLN A 685 19.09 20.62 30.24
C GLN A 685 18.37 19.24 30.31
N TRP A 686 19.12 18.14 30.28
CA TRP A 686 18.61 16.77 30.19
C TRP A 686 18.69 16.01 31.54
N PRO A 687 17.91 14.93 31.77
CA PRO A 687 17.83 14.27 33.07
C PRO A 687 19.08 13.43 33.40
N PHE A 688 20.01 14.02 34.17
CA PHE A 688 21.26 13.37 34.59
C PHE A 688 21.26 12.84 36.05
N ARG A 689 20.25 13.20 36.86
CA ARG A 689 20.24 12.96 38.32
C ARG A 689 20.49 11.49 38.70
N ASP A 690 20.06 10.55 37.88
CA ASP A 690 20.27 9.12 38.12
C ASP A 690 21.75 8.69 38.14
N LYS A 691 22.64 9.43 37.48
CA LYS A 691 24.09 9.19 37.53
C LYS A 691 24.65 9.48 38.94
N PHE A 692 24.07 10.44 39.66
CA PHE A 692 24.45 10.77 41.04
C PHE A 692 23.89 9.79 42.09
N THR A 693 22.97 8.88 41.73
CA THR A 693 22.30 7.97 42.69
C THR A 693 23.27 7.20 43.60
N ARG A 694 24.42 6.73 43.09
CA ARG A 694 25.45 6.06 43.92
C ARG A 694 26.13 7.01 44.91
N LEU A 695 26.53 8.21 44.49
CA LEU A 695 27.12 9.21 45.37
C LEU A 695 26.13 9.70 46.44
N ASN A 696 24.86 9.88 46.07
CA ASN A 696 23.80 10.22 47.04
C ASN A 696 23.61 9.10 48.08
N GLN A 697 23.58 7.83 47.64
CA GLN A 697 23.51 6.67 48.55
C GLN A 697 24.75 6.57 49.47
N ILE A 698 25.95 6.88 48.95
CA ILE A 698 27.17 6.99 49.77
C ILE A 698 27.02 8.11 50.80
N SER A 699 26.53 9.29 50.40
CA SER A 699 26.29 10.42 51.32
C SER A 699 25.30 10.08 52.43
N THR A 700 24.18 9.41 52.10
CA THR A 700 23.20 8.94 53.09
C THR A 700 23.83 7.98 54.10
N LEU A 701 24.64 7.01 53.63
CA LEU A 701 25.34 6.07 54.52
C LEU A 701 26.42 6.72 55.37
N LEU A 702 27.07 7.78 54.88
CA LEU A 702 28.06 8.53 55.64
C LEU A 702 27.43 9.43 56.70
N ASN A 703 26.16 9.84 56.57
CA ASN A 703 25.48 10.78 57.47
C ASN A 703 24.61 10.13 58.56
N LEU A 704 24.61 8.79 58.67
CA LEU A 704 23.94 8.08 59.75
C LEU A 704 24.48 8.53 61.12
N GLU A 705 23.58 8.70 62.09
CA GLU A 705 23.95 9.04 63.48
C GLU A 705 24.38 7.78 64.24
N SER A 706 23.79 6.64 63.91
CA SER A 706 24.06 5.33 64.52
C SER A 706 24.06 4.19 63.51
N LEU A 707 24.81 3.12 63.81
CA LEU A 707 24.82 1.88 63.01
C LEU A 707 23.45 1.16 62.96
N SER A 708 22.52 1.51 63.85
CA SER A 708 21.17 0.94 63.91
C SER A 708 20.26 1.47 62.81
N GLU A 709 20.40 2.75 62.41
CA GLU A 709 19.62 3.36 61.32
C GLU A 709 19.80 2.64 59.97
N ILE A 710 20.93 1.94 59.78
CA ILE A 710 21.16 1.12 58.58
C ILE A 710 19.98 0.17 58.35
N TYR A 711 19.38 -0.40 59.41
CA TYR A 711 18.24 -1.30 59.30
C TYR A 711 16.94 -0.61 58.86
N GLU A 712 16.79 0.70 59.06
CA GLU A 712 15.64 1.46 58.57
C GLU A 712 15.71 1.63 57.04
N TYR A 713 16.92 1.83 56.49
CA TYR A 713 17.13 1.99 55.05
C TYR A 713 17.41 0.68 54.30
N TRP A 714 17.92 -0.36 54.97
CA TRP A 714 18.36 -1.63 54.38
C TRP A 714 17.48 -2.85 54.77
N GLY A 715 16.60 -2.72 55.76
CA GLY A 715 15.92 -3.87 56.39
C GLY A 715 14.53 -4.26 55.88
N SER A 716 13.83 -3.44 55.07
CA SER A 716 12.40 -3.68 54.77
C SER A 716 12.12 -4.46 53.48
N THR A 717 12.76 -5.61 53.27
CA THR A 717 12.48 -6.50 52.12
C THR A 717 11.12 -7.23 52.25
N THR A 718 10.44 -7.16 53.41
CA THR A 718 9.20 -7.91 53.70
C THR A 718 7.93 -7.05 53.85
N LYS A 719 7.99 -5.73 53.68
CA LYS A 719 6.81 -4.87 53.48
C LYS A 719 7.13 -3.79 52.45
N ALA A 720 6.14 -3.42 51.63
CA ALA A 720 6.28 -2.61 50.42
C ALA A 720 6.55 -1.10 50.67
N THR A 721 7.55 -0.78 51.51
CA THR A 721 7.83 0.59 52.00
C THR A 721 9.32 0.95 52.04
N SER A 722 10.24 0.16 51.47
CA SER A 722 11.58 0.64 51.11
C SER A 722 11.50 1.42 49.79
N SER A 723 11.45 2.74 49.87
CA SER A 723 11.37 3.63 48.70
C SER A 723 12.69 3.80 47.93
N ILE A 724 13.79 3.18 48.40
CA ILE A 724 15.15 3.38 47.89
C ILE A 724 15.65 2.11 47.19
N THR A 725 15.84 2.18 45.87
CA THR A 725 16.52 1.12 45.10
C THR A 725 18.03 1.25 45.24
N TRP A 726 18.63 0.43 46.11
CA TRP A 726 20.08 0.42 46.32
C TRP A 726 20.86 -0.01 45.07
N ARG A 727 21.91 0.77 44.73
CA ARG A 727 22.89 0.48 43.66
C ARG A 727 24.26 0.06 44.20
N LEU A 728 24.40 0.01 45.52
CA LEU A 728 25.60 -0.41 46.24
C LEU A 728 25.44 -1.85 46.71
N THR A 729 26.52 -2.60 46.68
CA THR A 729 26.59 -3.96 47.23
C THR A 729 26.80 -3.95 48.75
N VAL A 730 26.44 -5.03 49.44
CA VAL A 730 26.68 -5.18 50.89
C VAL A 730 28.13 -4.92 51.29
N THR A 731 29.09 -5.36 50.47
CA THR A 731 30.53 -5.15 50.72
C THR A 731 30.96 -3.69 50.53
N GLU A 732 30.39 -2.99 49.54
CA GLU A 732 30.57 -1.54 49.38
C GLU A 732 29.98 -0.79 50.59
N ILE A 733 28.77 -1.15 51.05
CA ILE A 733 28.10 -0.49 52.18
C ILE A 733 28.92 -0.63 53.46
N LYS A 734 29.34 -1.85 53.83
CA LYS A 734 30.22 -2.06 54.99
C LYS A 734 31.54 -1.28 54.87
N LYS A 735 32.08 -1.16 53.65
CA LYS A 735 33.29 -0.38 53.40
C LYS A 735 33.05 1.13 53.57
N ILE A 736 31.93 1.66 53.07
CA ILE A 736 31.54 3.09 53.18
C ILE A 736 31.32 3.48 54.65
N VAL A 737 30.56 2.67 55.39
CA VAL A 737 30.34 2.88 56.83
C VAL A 737 31.67 2.82 57.59
N GLY A 738 32.58 1.93 57.19
CA GLY A 738 33.96 1.88 57.70
C GLY A 738 34.89 3.04 57.28
N LEU A 739 34.39 4.07 56.56
CA LEU A 739 35.11 5.32 56.32
C LEU A 739 34.91 6.34 57.46
N ARG A 740 33.82 6.21 58.24
CA ARG A 740 33.60 6.97 59.48
C ARG A 740 34.57 6.49 60.56
N ILE A 741 35.26 7.42 61.22
CA ILE A 741 36.30 7.09 62.22
C ILE A 741 35.74 6.81 63.62
N ASP A 742 34.50 7.21 63.85
CA ASP A 742 33.77 7.13 65.11
C ASP A 742 32.94 5.84 65.26
N PHE A 743 32.74 5.08 64.17
CA PHE A 743 32.07 3.78 64.21
C PHE A 743 33.05 2.63 64.48
N ASN A 744 32.65 1.70 65.35
CA ASN A 744 33.47 0.56 65.75
C ASN A 744 33.57 -0.49 64.62
N ALA A 745 34.79 -0.81 64.19
CA ALA A 745 35.06 -1.77 63.13
C ALA A 745 34.49 -3.18 63.41
N GLU A 746 34.45 -3.62 64.67
CA GLU A 746 33.85 -4.91 65.01
C GLU A 746 32.33 -4.95 64.84
N GLU A 747 31.65 -3.84 65.10
CA GLU A 747 30.19 -3.74 64.98
C GLU A 747 29.77 -3.70 63.51
N ILE A 748 30.52 -2.98 62.66
CA ILE A 748 30.34 -2.95 61.20
C ILE A 748 30.47 -4.35 60.59
N LEU A 749 31.41 -5.17 61.07
CA LEU A 749 31.54 -6.56 60.63
C LEU A 749 30.31 -7.41 61.05
N LYS A 750 29.81 -7.20 62.27
CA LYS A 750 28.64 -7.91 62.85
C LYS A 750 27.30 -7.51 62.24
N LEU A 751 27.20 -6.41 61.48
CA LEU A 751 25.99 -6.00 60.75
C LEU A 751 25.48 -7.13 59.83
N LYS A 752 24.19 -7.50 59.96
CA LYS A 752 23.52 -8.46 59.08
C LYS A 752 22.78 -7.67 58.00
N LEU A 753 23.48 -7.47 56.88
CA LEU A 753 22.99 -6.78 55.68
C LEU A 753 22.78 -7.80 54.55
#